data_AF-A0A433JI07-F1
#
_entry.id   AF-A0A433JI07-F1
#
_cell.length_a   1.000
_cell.length_b   1.000
_cell.length_c   1.000
_cell.angle_alpha   90.00
_cell.angle_beta   90.00
_cell.angle_gamma   90.00
#
_symmetry.space_group_name_H-M   'P 1'
#
loop_
_entity.id
_entity.type
_entity.pdbx_description
1 polymer ?
#
loop_
_entity_poly.entity_id
_entity_poly.type
_entity_poly.pdbx_seq_one_letter_code
_entity_poly.pdbx_strand_id
1 'polypeptide(L)'
;MVTKIMGYTINKTLKKESLLKPDEFKKKATEAERVEYAWMVYNSNLSKYKPKHKDAAFSYLQEVFQTDSVKDMAALMALKHKNPDKGYVPALSELSKTPVATPSAGKISSPPKVAKSEVAAKVAEGFAQGNVIDVVDSFKQLNNKVAYLPEMGPLPKSKYTYEYEELTRRLIAGEKFDYKQDANHHILEFRNKRYDLTEIVAHANLDHLTFNQFDLNRYETYCRNDSQVKPENEDEEFPEDAYFKQQDKNNIFKDTSYAEKLALNIYTTDYYEKMNPFLRGYYDFSTKTNAEIRDVIVHSALCGFALGKAPNVEIDGAFRYEGIYSQDVLANRIKISEEGGAEVLRGFISTAEEPAHTFKDQVAITYTDLKGKYVAPLSRYPEEREFLIPPTQMTYEGHVKKDGVHYFHAKPVIDIALVDEKTKSLASKNDINTAKIQELLLQLSHLDALIKQNCSKSDYQIHRGEIASIKNWAIQEGDKLQKGVASANLSEHLANMWEKLSNLSQHAAESSLEQQLQQRAIAERQVAQYEKFNDALAVCNLRIDEFKAALQNPETNQHLISAAKKMSEAVQNQDAEGLVNIAKDLEKKLTDYAAMVYLQEAGKELEKFAPDKIQRDVILQEMQTKFKAISTREELAQQKEEIKLAAVKNDCNKSLQRIEEYETSGNKDKITSLMQQMEEKLNKANSIASVFAVKDEMEKELSPIKSEFKINELKAISNRVLAEIDQQHRIGKDKNVDVVMNNFVKEYEGKIKQAKSEDEIVQIVQTLHDTRKILEQNKPVVEQVKTIIEELPKKQTLFTFGLKEKASAIEHAMVNVPLTERGDILTSQSPEALEVRKAMATQRTIFSNKTHLNHNEVDEKKAATTFKNFKAQVSQMKQEGKASLKEEKEAEQQSIPKMISPH
;
A
#
# COMPACT_ATOMS: atom_id res chain seq x y z
N MET A 1 -23.98 -18.60 -15.92
CA MET A 1 -22.60 -18.08 -15.80
C MET A 1 -21.54 -18.78 -16.68
N VAL A 2 -21.86 -19.63 -17.68
CA VAL A 2 -20.85 -20.14 -18.65
C VAL A 2 -21.43 -20.13 -20.06
N THR A 3 -21.55 -18.95 -20.65
CA THR A 3 -22.08 -18.81 -22.02
C THR A 3 -21.39 -17.71 -22.84
N LYS A 4 -20.25 -17.16 -22.38
CA LYS A 4 -19.63 -15.99 -23.04
C LYS A 4 -18.10 -16.06 -23.15
N ILE A 5 -17.53 -17.26 -23.39
CA ILE A 5 -16.06 -17.42 -23.60
C ILE A 5 -15.65 -17.50 -25.07
N MET A 6 -16.56 -17.55 -26.05
CA MET A 6 -16.15 -17.44 -27.46
C MET A 6 -17.08 -16.48 -28.19
N GLY A 7 -16.51 -15.36 -28.67
CA GLY A 7 -17.18 -14.28 -29.38
C GLY A 7 -17.65 -14.66 -30.78
N TYR A 8 -18.48 -15.69 -30.90
CA TYR A 8 -19.21 -16.02 -32.13
C TYR A 8 -20.70 -16.10 -31.83
N THR A 9 -21.48 -15.27 -32.52
CA THR A 9 -22.93 -15.41 -32.61
C THR A 9 -23.24 -16.69 -33.35
N ILE A 10 -23.36 -17.80 -32.62
CA ILE A 10 -23.84 -19.07 -33.17
C ILE A 10 -25.31 -18.87 -33.50
N ASN A 11 -25.62 -18.91 -34.80
CA ASN A 11 -26.99 -18.90 -35.33
C ASN A 11 -27.86 -19.89 -34.54
N LYS A 12 -29.04 -19.46 -34.09
CA LYS A 12 -29.95 -20.12 -33.11
C LYS A 12 -30.50 -21.50 -33.52
N THR A 13 -29.89 -22.20 -34.46
CA THR A 13 -30.37 -23.48 -35.03
C THR A 13 -29.33 -24.61 -35.05
N LEU A 14 -28.12 -24.43 -34.51
CA LEU A 14 -27.13 -25.51 -34.37
C LEU A 14 -27.17 -26.11 -32.97
N LYS A 15 -27.54 -27.40 -32.86
CA LYS A 15 -27.49 -28.16 -31.60
C LYS A 15 -26.03 -28.26 -31.14
N LYS A 16 -25.72 -27.87 -29.91
CA LYS A 16 -24.34 -27.87 -29.33
C LYS A 16 -23.59 -29.22 -29.41
N GLU A 17 -24.32 -30.30 -29.71
CA GLU A 17 -23.83 -31.66 -29.98
C GLU A 17 -23.05 -31.77 -31.32
N SER A 18 -23.25 -30.81 -32.25
CA SER A 18 -22.65 -30.81 -33.59
C SER A 18 -21.19 -30.30 -33.65
N LEU A 19 -20.67 -29.68 -32.57
CA LEU A 19 -19.28 -29.19 -32.51
C LEU A 19 -18.22 -30.31 -32.41
N LEU A 20 -18.65 -31.53 -32.11
CA LEU A 20 -17.79 -32.72 -31.98
C LEU A 20 -17.82 -33.60 -33.25
N LYS A 21 -18.54 -33.19 -34.31
CA LYS A 21 -18.61 -33.90 -35.59
C LYS A 21 -18.07 -33.01 -36.72
N PRO A 22 -16.97 -33.40 -37.40
CA PRO A 22 -16.31 -32.55 -38.42
C PRO A 22 -17.23 -32.09 -39.57
N ASP A 23 -18.19 -32.93 -39.97
CA ASP A 23 -18.94 -32.75 -41.22
C ASP A 23 -20.18 -31.84 -41.11
N GLU A 24 -20.58 -31.45 -39.89
CA GLU A 24 -21.86 -30.73 -39.66
C GLU A 24 -21.69 -29.21 -39.47
N PHE A 25 -20.47 -28.67 -39.58
CA PHE A 25 -20.17 -27.28 -39.20
C PHE A 25 -20.03 -26.34 -40.42
N LYS A 26 -20.95 -25.35 -40.53
CA LYS A 26 -21.06 -24.42 -41.68
C LYS A 26 -20.05 -23.25 -41.71
N LYS A 27 -19.28 -22.99 -40.64
CA LYS A 27 -18.17 -22.01 -40.63
C LYS A 27 -16.93 -22.72 -40.10
N LYS A 28 -15.76 -22.68 -40.74
CA LYS A 28 -14.60 -23.46 -40.30
C LYS A 28 -14.06 -22.99 -38.93
N ALA A 29 -14.45 -23.64 -37.83
CA ALA A 29 -13.71 -23.52 -36.57
C ALA A 29 -12.35 -24.19 -36.73
N THR A 30 -11.31 -23.56 -36.21
CA THR A 30 -9.95 -24.11 -36.20
C THR A 30 -9.87 -25.32 -35.27
N GLU A 31 -8.91 -26.21 -35.51
CA GLU A 31 -8.66 -27.37 -34.64
C GLU A 31 -8.37 -26.95 -33.19
N ALA A 32 -7.63 -25.86 -33.01
CA ALA A 32 -7.36 -25.26 -31.71
C ALA A 32 -8.63 -24.88 -30.92
N GLU A 33 -9.60 -24.24 -31.58
CA GLU A 33 -10.87 -23.85 -30.95
C GLU A 33 -11.71 -25.08 -30.58
N ARG A 34 -11.68 -26.12 -31.42
CA ARG A 34 -12.38 -27.39 -31.15
C ARG A 34 -11.76 -28.12 -29.97
N VAL A 35 -10.43 -28.13 -29.85
CA VAL A 35 -9.69 -28.71 -28.72
C VAL A 35 -10.03 -28.01 -27.41
N GLU A 36 -10.05 -26.67 -27.39
CA GLU A 36 -10.45 -25.91 -26.18
C GLU A 36 -11.90 -26.18 -25.76
N TYR A 37 -12.81 -26.20 -26.74
CA TYR A 37 -14.20 -26.50 -26.46
C TYR A 37 -14.39 -27.92 -25.91
N ALA A 38 -13.71 -28.91 -26.48
CA ALA A 38 -13.76 -30.28 -25.98
C ALA A 38 -13.17 -30.40 -24.57
N TRP A 39 -12.03 -29.75 -24.29
CA TRP A 39 -11.43 -29.72 -22.95
C TRP A 39 -12.36 -29.09 -21.91
N MET A 40 -13.03 -27.99 -22.28
CA MET A 40 -14.04 -27.35 -21.43
C MET A 40 -15.23 -28.29 -21.17
N VAL A 41 -15.78 -28.94 -22.20
CA VAL A 41 -16.92 -29.86 -22.05
C VAL A 41 -16.57 -31.03 -21.14
N TYR A 42 -15.40 -31.64 -21.35
CA TYR A 42 -14.89 -32.75 -20.53
C TYR A 42 -14.80 -32.38 -19.04
N ASN A 43 -14.17 -31.24 -18.72
CA ASN A 43 -13.95 -30.78 -17.33
C ASN A 43 -15.13 -30.03 -16.70
N SER A 44 -16.23 -29.81 -17.43
CA SER A 44 -17.33 -28.98 -16.92
C SER A 44 -18.16 -29.68 -15.86
N ASN A 45 -18.48 -28.99 -14.76
CA ASN A 45 -19.45 -29.43 -13.76
C ASN A 45 -20.89 -28.98 -14.08
N LEU A 46 -21.14 -28.40 -15.26
CA LEU A 46 -22.45 -27.88 -15.62
C LEU A 46 -23.40 -29.00 -16.06
N SER A 47 -24.59 -29.05 -15.47
CA SER A 47 -25.62 -30.06 -15.73
C SER A 47 -26.09 -30.16 -17.19
N LYS A 48 -25.86 -29.11 -18.00
CA LYS A 48 -26.16 -29.12 -19.45
C LYS A 48 -25.29 -30.12 -20.23
N TYR A 49 -24.12 -30.50 -19.72
CA TYR A 49 -23.23 -31.49 -20.34
C TYR A 49 -23.43 -32.86 -19.69
N LYS A 50 -24.38 -33.62 -20.24
CA LYS A 50 -24.61 -35.04 -19.91
C LYS A 50 -23.37 -35.92 -20.20
N PRO A 51 -23.23 -37.12 -19.57
CA PRO A 51 -22.09 -38.04 -19.77
C PRO A 51 -21.72 -38.25 -21.25
N LYS A 52 -22.71 -38.53 -22.12
CA LYS A 52 -22.50 -38.68 -23.57
C LYS A 52 -21.71 -37.55 -24.26
N HIS A 53 -21.79 -36.31 -23.74
CA HIS A 53 -21.05 -35.18 -24.30
C HIS A 53 -19.61 -35.14 -23.80
N LYS A 54 -19.40 -35.52 -22.52
CA LYS A 54 -18.06 -35.65 -21.95
C LYS A 54 -17.31 -36.79 -22.61
N ASP A 55 -17.99 -37.91 -22.86
CA ASP A 55 -17.42 -39.05 -23.58
C ASP A 55 -17.02 -38.65 -25.00
N ALA A 56 -17.92 -37.98 -25.74
CA ALA A 56 -17.60 -37.50 -27.09
C ALA A 56 -16.48 -36.45 -27.12
N ALA A 57 -16.41 -35.57 -26.12
CA ALA A 57 -15.33 -34.60 -25.99
C ALA A 57 -14.00 -35.28 -25.64
N PHE A 58 -14.03 -36.28 -24.77
CA PHE A 58 -12.88 -37.09 -24.43
C PHE A 58 -12.36 -37.85 -25.65
N SER A 59 -13.22 -38.56 -26.38
CA SER A 59 -12.84 -39.26 -27.61
C SER A 59 -12.22 -38.33 -28.66
N TYR A 60 -12.75 -37.11 -28.81
CA TYR A 60 -12.14 -36.12 -29.70
C TYR A 60 -10.74 -35.68 -29.22
N LEU A 61 -10.55 -35.48 -27.91
CA LEU A 61 -9.23 -35.17 -27.35
C LEU A 61 -8.24 -36.33 -27.49
N GLN A 62 -8.70 -37.57 -27.36
CA GLN A 62 -7.89 -38.77 -27.60
C GLN A 62 -7.38 -38.80 -29.04
N GLU A 63 -8.25 -38.50 -30.00
CA GLU A 63 -7.92 -38.45 -31.42
C GLU A 63 -6.90 -37.35 -31.73
N VAL A 64 -7.17 -36.11 -31.29
CA VAL A 64 -6.30 -34.96 -31.60
C VAL A 64 -4.94 -35.05 -30.91
N PHE A 65 -4.91 -35.46 -29.64
CA PHE A 65 -3.66 -35.58 -28.88
C PHE A 65 -2.96 -36.94 -29.05
N GLN A 66 -3.59 -37.90 -29.74
CA GLN A 66 -3.07 -39.26 -29.95
C GLN A 66 -2.66 -39.96 -28.63
N THR A 67 -3.44 -39.76 -27.56
CA THR A 67 -3.19 -40.35 -26.23
C THR A 67 -4.50 -40.65 -25.50
N ASP A 68 -4.55 -41.77 -24.78
CA ASP A 68 -5.65 -42.14 -23.89
C ASP A 68 -5.42 -41.67 -22.45
N SER A 69 -4.24 -41.10 -22.16
CA SER A 69 -3.83 -40.65 -20.83
C SER A 69 -4.40 -39.26 -20.54
N VAL A 70 -5.34 -39.17 -19.59
CA VAL A 70 -5.89 -37.89 -19.09
C VAL A 70 -4.77 -36.96 -18.60
N LYS A 71 -3.71 -37.53 -18.01
CA LYS A 71 -2.54 -36.79 -17.53
C LYS A 71 -1.78 -36.12 -18.69
N ASP A 72 -1.61 -36.83 -19.80
CA ASP A 72 -0.90 -36.31 -20.98
C ASP A 72 -1.73 -35.23 -21.67
N MET A 73 -3.05 -35.43 -21.80
CA MET A 73 -3.96 -34.39 -22.31
C MET A 73 -3.92 -33.12 -21.46
N ALA A 74 -3.88 -33.25 -20.13
CA ALA A 74 -3.77 -32.10 -19.23
C ALA A 74 -2.43 -31.36 -19.41
N ALA A 75 -1.33 -32.10 -19.58
CA ALA A 75 -0.02 -31.52 -19.83
C ALA A 75 0.05 -30.82 -21.20
N LEU A 76 -0.55 -31.40 -22.23
CA LEU A 76 -0.69 -30.81 -23.56
C LEU A 76 -1.55 -29.54 -23.50
N MET A 77 -2.67 -29.54 -22.81
CA MET A 77 -3.47 -28.31 -22.62
C MET A 77 -2.71 -27.22 -21.86
N ALA A 78 -1.84 -27.58 -20.91
CA ALA A 78 -0.96 -26.63 -20.25
C ALA A 78 0.10 -26.04 -21.21
N LEU A 79 0.63 -26.82 -22.15
CA LEU A 79 1.50 -26.31 -23.22
C LEU A 79 0.74 -25.38 -24.16
N LYS A 80 -0.49 -25.74 -24.53
CA LYS A 80 -1.36 -24.90 -25.36
C LYS A 80 -1.59 -23.53 -24.71
N HIS A 81 -1.97 -23.48 -23.44
CA HIS A 81 -2.22 -22.21 -22.74
C HIS A 81 -0.97 -21.34 -22.52
N LYS A 82 0.23 -21.94 -22.56
CA LYS A 82 1.50 -21.21 -22.46
C LYS A 82 1.99 -20.67 -23.81
N ASN A 83 1.45 -21.15 -24.92
CA ASN A 83 1.86 -20.74 -26.25
C ASN A 83 1.05 -19.49 -26.68
N PRO A 84 1.71 -18.39 -27.11
CA PRO A 84 1.01 -17.17 -27.53
C PRO A 84 0.23 -17.33 -28.85
N ASP A 85 0.50 -18.37 -29.66
CA ASP A 85 -0.25 -18.64 -30.89
C ASP A 85 -1.60 -19.33 -30.59
N LYS A 86 -2.70 -18.63 -30.88
CA LYS A 86 -4.07 -19.13 -30.68
C LYS A 86 -4.39 -20.35 -31.55
N GLY A 87 -3.71 -20.51 -32.69
CA GLY A 87 -3.86 -21.66 -33.59
C GLY A 87 -3.09 -22.90 -33.15
N TYR A 88 -2.23 -22.80 -32.14
CA TYR A 88 -1.37 -23.90 -31.70
C TYR A 88 -2.16 -25.04 -31.05
N VAL A 89 -1.90 -26.26 -31.51
CA VAL A 89 -2.35 -27.51 -30.91
C VAL A 89 -1.11 -28.36 -30.65
N PRO A 90 -0.73 -28.60 -29.38
CA PRO A 90 0.48 -29.33 -29.05
C PRO A 90 0.35 -30.80 -29.41
N ALA A 91 1.41 -31.36 -30.01
CA ALA A 91 1.51 -32.78 -30.30
C ALA A 91 2.08 -33.55 -29.10
N LEU A 92 1.71 -34.83 -28.96
CA LEU A 92 2.20 -35.69 -27.86
C LEU A 92 3.73 -35.74 -27.75
N SER A 93 4.42 -35.72 -28.89
CA SER A 93 5.89 -35.71 -28.97
C SER A 93 6.53 -34.47 -28.32
N GLU A 94 5.77 -33.40 -28.08
CA GLU A 94 6.23 -32.20 -27.40
C GLU A 94 6.34 -32.38 -25.89
N LEU A 95 5.65 -33.37 -25.29
CA LEU A 95 5.85 -33.73 -23.88
C LEU A 95 7.22 -34.36 -23.63
N SER A 96 7.80 -35.01 -24.65
CA SER A 96 9.15 -35.59 -24.58
C SER A 96 10.27 -34.63 -24.97
N LYS A 97 9.95 -33.45 -25.52
CA LYS A 97 10.96 -32.43 -25.79
C LYS A 97 11.37 -31.84 -24.45
N THR A 98 12.50 -32.32 -23.92
CA THR A 98 13.16 -31.73 -22.75
C THR A 98 13.26 -30.23 -23.00
N PRO A 99 12.75 -29.37 -22.10
CA PRO A 99 12.77 -27.94 -22.33
C PRO A 99 14.22 -27.52 -22.61
N VAL A 100 14.45 -26.97 -23.81
CA VAL A 100 15.69 -26.25 -24.10
C VAL A 100 15.81 -25.20 -23.01
N ALA A 101 16.90 -25.29 -22.24
CA ALA A 101 17.11 -24.52 -21.02
C ALA A 101 16.94 -23.02 -21.30
N THR A 102 15.73 -22.52 -21.07
CA THR A 102 15.48 -21.14 -20.67
C THR A 102 16.08 -20.99 -19.28
N PRO A 103 16.72 -19.85 -18.96
CA PRO A 103 17.56 -19.72 -17.79
C PRO A 103 16.76 -20.09 -16.55
N SER A 104 17.41 -20.87 -15.68
CA SER A 104 16.82 -21.42 -14.48
C SER A 104 15.98 -20.38 -13.76
N ALA A 105 14.77 -20.79 -13.36
CA ALA A 105 14.07 -20.17 -12.26
C ALA A 105 15.06 -20.16 -11.09
N GLY A 106 15.68 -18.99 -10.89
CA GLY A 106 16.53 -18.75 -9.76
C GLY A 106 15.74 -19.09 -8.51
N LYS A 107 16.46 -19.55 -7.48
CA LYS A 107 16.13 -19.19 -6.10
C LYS A 107 15.44 -17.83 -6.10
N ILE A 108 14.39 -17.65 -5.31
CA ILE A 108 14.05 -16.32 -4.83
C ILE A 108 15.32 -15.85 -4.09
N SER A 109 16.26 -15.28 -4.83
CA SER A 109 17.32 -14.49 -4.26
C SER A 109 16.58 -13.32 -3.69
N SER A 110 16.88 -13.02 -2.43
CA SER A 110 16.62 -11.72 -1.83
C SER A 110 16.77 -10.64 -2.92
N PRO A 111 15.88 -9.64 -2.97
CA PRO A 111 16.06 -8.53 -3.90
C PRO A 111 17.53 -8.07 -3.82
N PRO A 112 18.20 -7.78 -4.96
CA PRO A 112 19.59 -7.38 -4.95
C PRO A 112 19.73 -6.28 -3.90
N LYS A 113 20.56 -6.54 -2.88
CA LYS A 113 20.99 -5.51 -1.94
C LYS A 113 21.74 -4.49 -2.79
N VAL A 114 21.01 -3.49 -3.29
CA VAL A 114 21.66 -2.23 -3.66
C VAL A 114 22.40 -1.82 -2.38
N ALA A 115 23.72 -1.68 -2.48
CA ALA A 115 24.53 -1.43 -1.30
C ALA A 115 23.98 -0.18 -0.62
N LYS A 116 23.57 -0.31 0.65
CA LYS A 116 23.02 0.77 1.49
C LYS A 116 23.86 2.05 1.38
N SER A 117 25.17 1.89 1.13
CA SER A 117 26.17 2.94 0.92
C SER A 117 26.02 3.74 -0.37
N GLU A 118 25.56 3.15 -1.48
CA GLU A 118 25.50 3.83 -2.78
C GLU A 118 24.29 4.77 -2.87
N VAL A 119 23.14 4.32 -2.36
CA VAL A 119 21.97 5.19 -2.19
C VAL A 119 22.23 6.23 -1.12
N ALA A 120 22.83 5.86 0.02
CA ALA A 120 23.21 6.83 1.04
C ALA A 120 24.21 7.89 0.53
N ALA A 121 25.13 7.52 -0.37
CA ALA A 121 26.08 8.47 -0.97
C ALA A 121 25.38 9.46 -1.93
N LYS A 122 24.49 8.99 -2.81
CA LYS A 122 23.69 9.87 -3.69
C LYS A 122 22.74 10.78 -2.90
N VAL A 123 22.19 10.26 -1.80
CA VAL A 123 21.36 11.00 -0.85
C VAL A 123 22.18 12.07 -0.12
N ALA A 124 23.38 11.74 0.36
CA ALA A 124 24.28 12.70 1.00
C ALA A 124 24.75 13.81 0.03
N GLU A 125 24.98 13.46 -1.24
CA GLU A 125 25.31 14.42 -2.29
C GLU A 125 24.12 15.35 -2.60
N GLY A 126 22.91 14.80 -2.76
CA GLY A 126 21.68 15.58 -2.91
C GLY A 126 21.40 16.49 -1.71
N PHE A 127 21.69 16.01 -0.49
CA PHE A 127 21.63 16.82 0.73
C PHE A 127 22.65 17.96 0.73
N ALA A 128 23.91 17.71 0.41
CA ALA A 128 24.96 18.73 0.37
C ALA A 128 24.65 19.85 -0.64
N GLN A 129 23.88 19.53 -1.69
CA GLN A 129 23.47 20.48 -2.73
C GLN A 129 22.13 21.19 -2.43
N GLY A 130 21.46 20.84 -1.33
CA GLY A 130 20.12 21.34 -1.00
C GLY A 130 19.05 20.91 -2.00
N ASN A 131 19.28 19.79 -2.69
CA ASN A 131 18.39 19.26 -3.71
C ASN A 131 17.46 18.19 -3.11
N VAL A 132 16.29 18.63 -2.62
CA VAL A 132 15.28 17.74 -2.01
C VAL A 132 14.75 16.72 -3.03
N ILE A 133 14.87 17.00 -4.34
CA ILE A 133 14.49 16.08 -5.42
C ILE A 133 15.31 14.81 -5.34
N ASP A 134 16.65 14.92 -5.30
CA ASP A 134 17.56 13.77 -5.29
C ASP A 134 17.34 12.89 -4.05
N VAL A 135 16.93 13.51 -2.95
CA VAL A 135 16.61 12.84 -1.68
C VAL A 135 15.31 12.06 -1.78
N VAL A 136 14.24 12.68 -2.27
CA VAL A 136 12.93 12.04 -2.41
C VAL A 136 12.94 11.00 -3.53
N ASP A 137 13.67 11.24 -4.62
CA ASP A 137 13.80 10.27 -5.71
C ASP A 137 14.67 9.09 -5.29
N SER A 138 15.67 9.31 -4.43
CA SER A 138 16.37 8.20 -3.74
C SER A 138 15.47 7.44 -2.77
N PHE A 139 14.53 8.10 -2.08
CA PHE A 139 13.46 7.44 -1.28
C PHE A 139 12.57 6.56 -2.15
N LYS A 140 12.16 7.08 -3.31
CA LYS A 140 11.35 6.35 -4.30
C LYS A 140 12.12 5.20 -4.91
N GLN A 141 13.41 5.35 -5.21
CA GLN A 141 14.26 4.27 -5.72
C GLN A 141 14.49 3.15 -4.69
N LEU A 142 14.53 3.48 -3.39
CA LEU A 142 14.56 2.48 -2.33
C LEU A 142 13.26 1.65 -2.28
N ASN A 143 12.13 2.24 -2.70
CA ASN A 143 10.80 1.64 -2.67
C ASN A 143 10.32 1.07 -4.02
N ASN A 144 10.85 1.51 -5.15
CA ASN A 144 10.48 1.06 -6.49
C ASN A 144 11.68 1.14 -7.44
N LYS A 145 11.99 0.02 -8.09
CA LYS A 145 13.12 -0.11 -9.04
C LYS A 145 12.76 0.45 -10.42
N VAL A 146 13.20 1.64 -10.79
CA VAL A 146 13.31 2.03 -12.21
C VAL A 146 14.52 2.96 -12.42
N ALA A 147 15.28 2.69 -13.48
CA ALA A 147 16.46 3.45 -13.90
C ALA A 147 16.10 4.61 -14.83
N TYR A 148 16.84 5.72 -14.74
CA TYR A 148 16.71 6.89 -15.60
C TYR A 148 17.71 6.85 -16.77
N LEU A 149 17.21 7.06 -17.99
CA LEU A 149 17.96 7.36 -19.19
C LEU A 149 17.34 8.62 -19.82
N PRO A 150 18.12 9.67 -20.15
CA PRO A 150 17.60 10.82 -20.86
C PRO A 150 17.38 10.49 -22.33
N GLU A 151 16.11 10.41 -22.73
CA GLU A 151 15.66 10.50 -24.12
C GLU A 151 14.78 11.76 -24.28
N MET A 152 14.46 12.15 -25.52
CA MET A 152 13.50 13.23 -25.78
C MET A 152 12.19 12.92 -25.07
N GLY A 153 11.92 13.67 -24.00
CA GLY A 153 10.82 13.44 -23.07
C GLY A 153 9.97 14.69 -22.88
N PRO A 154 8.82 14.54 -22.22
CA PRO A 154 7.85 15.62 -22.03
C PRO A 154 8.43 16.81 -21.24
N LEU A 155 7.84 18.00 -21.43
CA LEU A 155 8.33 19.26 -20.84
C LEU A 155 8.46 19.16 -19.32
N PRO A 156 9.48 19.77 -18.69
CA PRO A 156 9.65 19.69 -17.25
C PRO A 156 8.41 20.14 -16.48
N LYS A 157 8.21 19.56 -15.30
CA LYS A 157 7.08 19.89 -14.42
C LYS A 157 7.17 21.35 -13.96
N SER A 158 6.25 22.19 -14.43
CA SER A 158 6.19 23.61 -14.10
C SER A 158 5.66 23.84 -12.68
N LYS A 159 5.87 25.04 -12.10
CA LYS A 159 5.27 25.41 -10.80
C LYS A 159 3.74 25.25 -10.79
N TYR A 160 3.11 25.57 -11.92
CA TYR A 160 1.68 25.46 -12.13
C TYR A 160 1.19 24.01 -12.13
N THR A 161 2.04 23.08 -12.58
CA THR A 161 1.74 21.65 -12.49
C THR A 161 1.69 21.20 -11.03
N TYR A 162 2.62 21.67 -10.19
CA TYR A 162 2.58 21.41 -8.75
C TYR A 162 1.38 22.05 -8.05
N GLU A 163 1.07 23.31 -8.39
CA GLU A 163 -0.11 23.99 -7.86
C GLU A 163 -1.41 23.26 -8.24
N TYR A 164 -1.49 22.73 -9.46
CA TYR A 164 -2.66 21.97 -9.90
C TYR A 164 -2.84 20.68 -9.09
N GLU A 165 -1.76 19.95 -8.82
CA GLU A 165 -1.82 18.75 -7.98
C GLU A 165 -2.24 19.06 -6.55
N GLU A 166 -1.63 20.07 -5.91
CA GLU A 166 -1.99 20.45 -4.54
C GLU A 166 -3.45 20.90 -4.47
N LEU A 167 -3.88 21.75 -5.42
CA LEU A 167 -5.27 22.17 -5.54
C LEU A 167 -6.22 20.97 -5.66
N THR A 168 -5.90 20.02 -6.54
CA THR A 168 -6.69 18.81 -6.76
C THR A 168 -6.81 17.98 -5.47
N ARG A 169 -5.70 17.78 -4.72
CA ARG A 169 -5.73 17.04 -3.45
C ARG A 169 -6.61 17.71 -2.39
N ARG A 170 -6.57 19.04 -2.29
CA ARG A 170 -7.43 19.81 -1.37
C ARG A 170 -8.91 19.70 -1.74
N LEU A 171 -9.21 19.78 -3.04
CA LEU A 171 -10.56 19.67 -3.57
C LEU A 171 -11.17 18.28 -3.35
N ILE A 172 -10.41 17.20 -3.62
CA ILE A 172 -10.84 15.82 -3.35
C ILE A 172 -11.01 15.58 -1.84
N ALA A 173 -10.21 16.23 -0.99
CA ALA A 173 -10.35 16.16 0.46
C ALA A 173 -11.58 16.92 1.00
N GLY A 174 -12.37 17.57 0.14
CA GLY A 174 -13.56 18.30 0.53
C GLY A 174 -13.28 19.65 1.20
N GLU A 175 -12.06 20.18 1.09
CA GLU A 175 -11.72 21.48 1.68
C GLU A 175 -12.61 22.58 1.07
N LYS A 176 -13.08 23.49 1.93
CA LYS A 176 -13.91 24.63 1.51
C LYS A 176 -13.04 25.71 0.89
N PHE A 177 -13.55 26.34 -0.16
CA PHE A 177 -12.90 27.43 -0.85
C PHE A 177 -13.93 28.50 -1.25
N ASP A 178 -13.44 29.72 -1.43
CA ASP A 178 -14.18 30.83 -2.03
C ASP A 178 -13.67 31.05 -3.46
N TYR A 179 -14.60 31.15 -4.42
CA TYR A 179 -14.29 31.54 -5.79
C TYR A 179 -14.43 33.05 -5.94
N LYS A 180 -13.45 33.68 -6.60
CA LYS A 180 -13.46 35.10 -6.97
C LYS A 180 -12.96 35.29 -8.39
N GLN A 181 -13.53 36.24 -9.11
CA GLN A 181 -12.99 36.72 -10.37
C GLN A 181 -12.29 38.07 -10.14
N ASP A 182 -11.01 38.15 -10.50
CA ASP A 182 -10.17 39.34 -10.35
C ASP A 182 -9.67 39.74 -11.73
N ALA A 183 -10.31 40.75 -12.33
CA ALA A 183 -10.16 41.10 -13.75
C ALA A 183 -10.39 39.89 -14.67
N ASN A 184 -9.32 39.38 -15.29
CA ASN A 184 -9.34 38.21 -16.19
C ASN A 184 -8.82 36.92 -15.53
N HIS A 185 -8.63 36.94 -14.21
CA HIS A 185 -8.13 35.81 -13.44
C HIS A 185 -9.24 35.17 -12.62
N HIS A 186 -9.31 33.84 -12.68
CA HIS A 186 -10.19 33.04 -11.85
C HIS A 186 -9.42 32.52 -10.64
N ILE A 187 -9.84 32.95 -9.45
CA ILE A 187 -9.10 32.75 -8.21
C ILE A 187 -9.89 31.83 -7.28
N LEU A 188 -9.22 30.82 -6.72
CA LEU A 188 -9.73 30.06 -5.58
C LEU A 188 -8.94 30.42 -4.32
N GLU A 189 -9.65 30.87 -3.29
CA GLU A 189 -9.09 31.18 -1.98
C GLU A 189 -9.48 30.11 -0.96
N PHE A 190 -8.47 29.46 -0.40
CA PHE A 190 -8.55 28.62 0.78
C PHE A 190 -8.05 29.42 1.99
N ARG A 191 -8.32 28.94 3.22
CA ARG A 191 -7.99 29.64 4.48
C ARG A 191 -6.54 30.17 4.54
N ASN A 192 -5.59 29.48 3.92
CA ASN A 192 -4.17 29.81 3.95
C ASN A 192 -3.49 29.91 2.58
N LYS A 193 -4.23 29.80 1.46
CA LYS A 193 -3.61 29.77 0.13
C LYS A 193 -4.56 30.26 -0.96
N ARG A 194 -4.01 31.00 -1.92
CA ARG A 194 -4.69 31.49 -3.13
C ARG A 194 -4.15 30.72 -4.34
N TYR A 195 -5.03 30.26 -5.22
CA TYR A 195 -4.69 29.63 -6.49
C TYR A 195 -5.26 30.44 -7.64
N ASP A 196 -4.44 30.68 -8.66
CA ASP A 196 -4.85 31.32 -9.91
C ASP A 196 -5.13 30.26 -10.97
N LEU A 197 -6.41 29.93 -11.16
CA LEU A 197 -6.84 28.90 -12.10
C LEU A 197 -6.50 29.26 -13.54
N THR A 198 -6.58 30.53 -13.90
CA THR A 198 -6.27 30.99 -15.26
C THR A 198 -4.81 30.65 -15.59
N GLU A 199 -3.90 30.95 -14.67
CA GLU A 199 -2.49 30.63 -14.84
C GLU A 199 -2.20 29.12 -14.75
N ILE A 200 -2.86 28.41 -13.83
CA ILE A 200 -2.71 26.95 -13.69
C ILE A 200 -3.09 26.25 -15.00
N VAL A 201 -4.27 26.54 -15.54
CA VAL A 201 -4.74 25.96 -16.81
C VAL A 201 -3.84 26.36 -17.98
N ALA A 202 -3.34 27.59 -17.99
CA ALA A 202 -2.49 28.08 -19.08
C ALA A 202 -1.08 27.46 -19.07
N HIS A 203 -0.59 26.92 -17.96
CA HIS A 203 0.84 26.58 -17.84
C HIS A 203 1.14 25.24 -17.15
N ALA A 204 0.14 24.53 -16.61
CA ALA A 204 0.33 23.18 -16.08
C ALA A 204 0.55 22.17 -17.21
N ASN A 205 1.47 21.23 -16.99
CA ASN A 205 1.73 20.11 -17.89
C ASN A 205 0.99 18.87 -17.37
N LEU A 206 -0.11 18.50 -18.03
CA LEU A 206 -0.97 17.41 -17.56
C LEU A 206 -0.27 16.05 -17.59
N ASP A 207 0.67 15.83 -18.51
CA ASP A 207 1.44 14.59 -18.63
C ASP A 207 2.37 14.35 -17.42
N HIS A 208 2.65 15.41 -16.65
CA HIS A 208 3.52 15.37 -15.46
C HIS A 208 2.76 15.44 -14.15
N LEU A 209 1.43 15.36 -14.18
CA LEU A 209 0.66 15.21 -12.95
C LEU A 209 1.05 13.89 -12.27
N THR A 210 1.04 13.91 -10.95
CA THR A 210 1.47 12.81 -10.10
C THR A 210 0.58 12.74 -8.87
N PHE A 211 -0.19 11.66 -8.79
CA PHE A 211 -1.03 11.32 -7.65
C PHE A 211 -0.59 9.96 -7.10
N ASN A 212 -0.50 9.85 -5.77
CA ASN A 212 -0.14 8.59 -5.12
C ASN A 212 -1.38 7.72 -4.87
N GLN A 213 -1.20 6.48 -4.40
CA GLN A 213 -2.33 5.57 -4.16
C GLN A 213 -3.35 6.11 -3.17
N PHE A 214 -2.93 6.92 -2.19
CA PHE A 214 -3.84 7.52 -1.23
C PHE A 214 -4.74 8.58 -1.89
N ASP A 215 -4.17 9.44 -2.74
CA ASP A 215 -4.91 10.40 -3.54
C ASP A 215 -5.93 9.69 -4.46
N LEU A 216 -5.51 8.58 -5.08
CA LEU A 216 -6.37 7.76 -5.95
C LEU A 216 -7.53 7.11 -5.21
N ASN A 217 -7.30 6.51 -4.03
CA ASN A 217 -8.36 5.95 -3.20
C ASN A 217 -9.37 7.02 -2.73
N ARG A 218 -8.87 8.23 -2.44
CA ARG A 218 -9.74 9.37 -2.11
C ARG A 218 -10.56 9.81 -3.32
N TYR A 219 -9.98 9.82 -4.51
CA TYR A 219 -10.72 10.11 -5.74
C TYR A 219 -11.82 9.08 -6.02
N GLU A 220 -11.58 7.79 -5.79
CA GLU A 220 -12.63 6.76 -5.90
C GLU A 220 -13.80 7.03 -4.94
N THR A 221 -13.48 7.39 -3.69
CA THR A 221 -14.48 7.75 -2.68
C THR A 221 -15.25 9.01 -3.09
N TYR A 222 -14.54 10.02 -3.59
CA TYR A 222 -15.09 11.27 -4.09
C TYR A 222 -16.09 11.02 -5.23
N CYS A 223 -15.70 10.22 -6.23
CA CYS A 223 -16.59 9.84 -7.34
C CYS A 223 -17.86 9.15 -6.84
N ARG A 224 -17.78 8.27 -5.84
CA ARG A 224 -18.96 7.56 -5.30
C ARG A 224 -19.86 8.48 -4.49
N ASN A 225 -19.28 9.28 -3.60
CA ASN A 225 -20.05 9.93 -2.53
C ASN A 225 -20.29 11.42 -2.75
N ASP A 226 -19.33 12.14 -3.31
CA ASP A 226 -19.27 13.60 -3.22
C ASP A 226 -19.42 14.32 -4.58
N SER A 227 -18.89 13.74 -5.66
CA SER A 227 -19.00 14.32 -7.01
C SER A 227 -20.45 14.37 -7.48
N GLN A 228 -20.84 15.46 -8.15
CA GLN A 228 -22.13 15.55 -8.84
C GLN A 228 -22.09 14.83 -10.20
N VAL A 229 -20.89 14.54 -10.71
CA VAL A 229 -20.65 13.86 -11.97
C VAL A 229 -20.20 12.44 -11.68
N LYS A 230 -21.01 11.46 -12.10
CA LYS A 230 -20.71 10.05 -11.86
C LYS A 230 -20.06 9.41 -13.09
N PRO A 231 -19.10 8.50 -12.90
CA PRO A 231 -18.72 7.57 -13.94
C PRO A 231 -19.91 6.65 -14.23
N GLU A 232 -20.09 6.30 -15.50
CA GLU A 232 -21.25 5.59 -16.01
C GLU A 232 -20.82 4.57 -17.08
N ASN A 233 -21.41 3.38 -17.05
CA ASN A 233 -21.35 2.43 -18.15
C ASN A 233 -22.45 2.71 -19.20
N GLU A 234 -22.54 1.87 -20.23
CA GLU A 234 -23.58 1.93 -21.28
C GLU A 234 -25.02 1.91 -20.71
N ASP A 235 -25.21 1.36 -19.52
CA ASP A 235 -26.51 1.21 -18.83
C ASP A 235 -26.76 2.33 -17.78
N GLU A 236 -25.95 3.39 -17.76
CA GLU A 236 -26.01 4.50 -16.79
C GLU A 236 -25.77 4.07 -15.32
N GLU A 237 -25.13 2.92 -15.12
CA GLU A 237 -24.75 2.42 -13.80
C GLU A 237 -23.30 2.79 -13.47
N PHE A 238 -23.00 2.95 -12.17
CA PHE A 238 -21.63 3.20 -11.71
C PHE A 238 -20.73 1.97 -12.02
N PRO A 239 -19.70 2.11 -12.86
CA PRO A 239 -18.93 0.97 -13.35
C PRO A 239 -17.95 0.45 -12.29
N GLU A 240 -18.04 -0.84 -11.94
CA GLU A 240 -17.06 -1.52 -11.07
C GLU A 240 -15.79 -1.92 -11.84
N ASP A 241 -14.65 -2.17 -11.17
CA ASP A 241 -13.38 -2.52 -11.85
C ASP A 241 -13.50 -3.79 -12.72
N ALA A 242 -14.39 -4.72 -12.35
CA ALA A 242 -14.71 -5.90 -13.13
C ALA A 242 -15.34 -5.56 -14.50
N TYR A 243 -16.13 -4.49 -14.59
CA TYR A 243 -16.71 -4.01 -15.85
C TYR A 243 -15.59 -3.59 -16.80
N PHE A 244 -14.66 -2.74 -16.36
CA PHE A 244 -13.54 -2.32 -17.20
C PHE A 244 -12.63 -3.48 -17.60
N LYS A 245 -12.36 -4.42 -16.71
CA LYS A 245 -11.61 -5.66 -17.04
C LYS A 245 -12.31 -6.51 -18.11
N GLN A 246 -13.64 -6.52 -18.11
CA GLN A 246 -14.41 -7.23 -19.13
C GLN A 246 -14.37 -6.51 -20.49
N GLN A 247 -14.36 -5.18 -20.49
CA GLN A 247 -14.30 -4.37 -21.71
C GLN A 247 -12.89 -4.33 -22.31
N ASP A 248 -11.85 -4.27 -21.47
CA ASP A 248 -10.44 -4.29 -21.86
C ASP A 248 -9.93 -5.70 -22.19
N LYS A 249 -10.49 -6.27 -23.27
CA LYS A 249 -10.17 -7.64 -23.74
C LYS A 249 -8.70 -7.86 -24.06
N ASN A 250 -7.97 -6.78 -24.36
CA ASN A 250 -6.57 -6.81 -24.76
C ASN A 250 -5.62 -6.46 -23.60
N ASN A 251 -6.15 -6.22 -22.39
CA ASN A 251 -5.38 -5.85 -21.19
C ASN A 251 -4.49 -4.62 -21.42
N ILE A 252 -4.98 -3.64 -22.20
CA ILE A 252 -4.31 -2.37 -22.48
C ILE A 252 -4.13 -1.58 -21.17
N PHE A 253 -5.14 -1.59 -20.30
CA PHE A 253 -5.21 -0.85 -19.05
C PHE A 253 -5.01 -1.76 -17.81
N LYS A 254 -4.27 -2.87 -17.96
CA LYS A 254 -4.03 -3.81 -16.86
C LYS A 254 -3.27 -3.19 -15.68
N ASP A 255 -2.38 -2.24 -15.96
CA ASP A 255 -1.53 -1.56 -14.98
C ASP A 255 -2.12 -0.21 -14.54
N THR A 256 -3.29 0.15 -15.08
CA THR A 256 -4.06 1.33 -14.71
C THR A 256 -4.91 1.03 -13.48
N SER A 257 -4.83 1.89 -12.47
CA SER A 257 -5.65 1.81 -11.26
C SER A 257 -7.12 2.02 -11.56
N TYR A 258 -7.99 1.57 -10.66
CA TYR A 258 -9.43 1.75 -10.81
C TYR A 258 -9.84 3.24 -10.83
N ALA A 259 -9.27 4.06 -9.93
CA ALA A 259 -9.37 5.51 -9.95
C ALA A 259 -9.09 6.15 -11.33
N GLU A 260 -7.98 5.77 -11.97
CA GLU A 260 -7.59 6.28 -13.28
C GLU A 260 -8.60 5.85 -14.37
N LYS A 261 -9.13 4.63 -14.29
CA LYS A 261 -10.20 4.15 -15.21
C LYS A 261 -11.49 4.97 -15.05
N LEU A 262 -11.89 5.28 -13.82
CA LEU A 262 -13.05 6.14 -13.56
C LEU A 262 -12.85 7.55 -14.12
N ALA A 263 -11.64 8.11 -14.01
CA ALA A 263 -11.35 9.44 -14.54
C ALA A 263 -11.44 9.51 -16.08
N LEU A 264 -10.94 8.48 -16.77
CA LEU A 264 -11.09 8.36 -18.22
C LEU A 264 -12.56 8.16 -18.61
N ASN A 265 -13.27 7.28 -17.91
CA ASN A 265 -14.70 7.05 -18.14
C ASN A 265 -15.54 8.33 -18.01
N ILE A 266 -15.32 9.14 -16.96
CA ILE A 266 -16.02 10.42 -16.79
C ILE A 266 -15.82 11.35 -17.99
N TYR A 267 -14.60 11.44 -18.52
CA TYR A 267 -14.34 12.25 -19.71
C TYR A 267 -15.18 11.81 -20.90
N THR A 268 -15.33 10.50 -21.11
CA THR A 268 -16.10 9.93 -22.25
C THR A 268 -17.62 10.01 -22.10
N THR A 269 -18.14 10.50 -20.97
CA THR A 269 -19.55 10.90 -20.85
C THR A 269 -19.74 12.28 -21.52
N ASP A 270 -20.92 12.88 -21.41
CA ASP A 270 -21.12 14.27 -21.86
C ASP A 270 -20.26 15.31 -21.09
N TYR A 271 -19.53 14.90 -20.05
CA TYR A 271 -18.73 15.80 -19.23
C TYR A 271 -17.47 16.36 -19.92
N TYR A 272 -17.02 15.79 -21.07
CA TYR A 272 -15.98 16.43 -21.88
C TYR A 272 -16.35 17.87 -22.28
N GLU A 273 -17.65 18.16 -22.40
CA GLU A 273 -18.18 19.50 -22.71
C GLU A 273 -17.90 20.52 -21.61
N LYS A 274 -17.55 20.09 -20.38
CA LYS A 274 -17.15 20.97 -19.27
C LYS A 274 -15.63 20.99 -19.11
N MET A 275 -15.00 19.82 -19.19
CA MET A 275 -13.55 19.66 -19.03
C MET A 275 -12.77 20.39 -20.13
N ASN A 276 -13.19 20.27 -21.39
CA ASN A 276 -12.47 20.91 -22.50
C ASN A 276 -12.54 22.45 -22.46
N PRO A 277 -13.71 23.09 -22.23
CA PRO A 277 -13.74 24.54 -21.99
C PRO A 277 -12.87 25.00 -20.83
N PHE A 278 -12.82 24.20 -19.75
CA PHE A 278 -11.98 24.50 -18.60
C PHE A 278 -10.51 24.50 -19.00
N LEU A 279 -10.03 23.42 -19.62
CA LEU A 279 -8.64 23.30 -20.07
C LEU A 279 -8.25 24.31 -21.16
N ARG A 280 -9.22 24.78 -21.95
CA ARG A 280 -9.01 25.81 -22.96
C ARG A 280 -9.13 27.24 -22.42
N GLY A 281 -9.44 27.41 -21.13
CA GLY A 281 -9.45 28.71 -20.45
C GLY A 281 -10.68 29.58 -20.70
N TYR A 282 -11.79 28.99 -21.19
CA TYR A 282 -13.04 29.73 -21.45
C TYR A 282 -14.26 29.15 -20.72
N TYR A 283 -14.05 28.29 -19.73
CA TYR A 283 -15.12 27.83 -18.84
C TYR A 283 -15.69 29.00 -18.04
N ASP A 284 -17.00 29.23 -18.18
CA ASP A 284 -17.68 30.29 -17.43
C ASP A 284 -17.90 29.86 -15.98
N PHE A 285 -16.96 30.22 -15.10
CA PHE A 285 -17.05 29.95 -13.67
C PHE A 285 -18.11 30.80 -12.95
N SER A 286 -18.52 31.95 -13.51
CA SER A 286 -19.40 32.91 -12.83
C SER A 286 -20.82 32.37 -12.60
N THR A 287 -21.22 31.38 -13.42
CA THR A 287 -22.52 30.74 -13.36
C THR A 287 -22.51 29.39 -12.64
N LYS A 288 -21.38 29.01 -12.03
CA LYS A 288 -21.17 27.66 -11.46
C LYS A 288 -21.17 27.67 -9.96
N THR A 289 -21.70 26.59 -9.39
CA THR A 289 -21.61 26.31 -7.96
C THR A 289 -20.20 25.83 -7.60
N ASN A 290 -19.83 25.92 -6.32
CA ASN A 290 -18.54 25.39 -5.86
C ASN A 290 -18.40 23.88 -6.11
N ALA A 291 -19.50 23.12 -6.17
CA ALA A 291 -19.46 21.70 -6.49
C ALA A 291 -19.09 21.48 -7.97
N GLU A 292 -19.74 22.19 -8.90
CA GLU A 292 -19.39 22.12 -10.33
C GLU A 292 -17.96 22.61 -10.62
N ILE A 293 -17.51 23.67 -9.95
CA ILE A 293 -16.12 24.16 -10.04
C ILE A 293 -15.14 23.08 -9.54
N ARG A 294 -15.48 22.42 -8.43
CA ARG A 294 -14.67 21.33 -7.87
C ARG A 294 -14.58 20.15 -8.85
N ASP A 295 -15.71 19.70 -9.37
CA ASP A 295 -15.80 18.55 -10.29
C ASP A 295 -15.00 18.78 -11.56
N VAL A 296 -15.13 19.96 -12.21
CA VAL A 296 -14.41 20.21 -13.46
C VAL A 296 -12.89 20.23 -13.26
N ILE A 297 -12.40 20.77 -12.14
CA ILE A 297 -10.96 20.84 -11.83
C ILE A 297 -10.43 19.43 -11.51
N VAL A 298 -11.11 18.71 -10.60
CA VAL A 298 -10.66 17.39 -10.14
C VAL A 298 -10.68 16.37 -11.28
N HIS A 299 -11.78 16.28 -12.04
CA HIS A 299 -11.89 15.31 -13.13
C HIS A 299 -10.89 15.63 -14.26
N SER A 300 -10.65 16.92 -14.57
CA SER A 300 -9.66 17.31 -15.58
C SER A 300 -8.24 16.92 -15.17
N ALA A 301 -7.86 17.11 -13.90
CA ALA A 301 -6.55 16.74 -13.40
C ALA A 301 -6.34 15.22 -13.42
N LEU A 302 -7.30 14.44 -12.91
CA LEU A 302 -7.17 12.99 -12.82
C LEU A 302 -7.28 12.31 -14.20
N CYS A 303 -8.06 12.87 -15.12
CA CYS A 303 -8.10 12.41 -16.52
C CYS A 303 -6.76 12.67 -17.21
N GLY A 304 -6.18 13.86 -17.05
CA GLY A 304 -4.85 14.19 -17.59
C GLY A 304 -3.76 13.27 -17.05
N PHE A 305 -3.78 13.01 -15.74
CA PHE A 305 -2.89 12.04 -15.10
C PHE A 305 -3.05 10.62 -15.66
N ALA A 306 -4.30 10.14 -15.78
CA ALA A 306 -4.59 8.81 -16.29
C ALA A 306 -4.14 8.66 -17.76
N LEU A 307 -4.34 9.68 -18.59
CA LEU A 307 -3.85 9.71 -19.97
C LEU A 307 -2.33 9.69 -20.03
N GLY A 308 -1.63 10.48 -19.21
CA GLY A 308 -0.17 10.50 -19.17
C GLY A 308 0.45 9.11 -18.96
N LYS A 309 -0.23 8.24 -18.21
CA LYS A 309 0.20 6.86 -17.93
C LYS A 309 -0.35 5.79 -18.86
N ALA A 310 -1.50 6.03 -19.51
CA ALA A 310 -2.09 5.06 -20.42
C ALA A 310 -1.06 4.66 -21.50
N PRO A 311 -1.02 3.41 -21.96
CA PRO A 311 -0.07 3.02 -23.00
C PRO A 311 -0.37 3.78 -24.29
N ASN A 312 0.68 4.20 -24.99
CA ASN A 312 0.52 4.71 -26.35
C ASN A 312 0.17 3.56 -27.29
N VAL A 313 -0.82 3.79 -28.15
CA VAL A 313 -1.10 2.92 -29.30
C VAL A 313 -0.81 3.74 -30.54
N GLU A 314 -0.12 3.13 -31.50
CA GLU A 314 0.09 3.72 -32.83
C GLU A 314 -1.08 3.28 -33.71
N ILE A 315 -1.71 4.25 -34.36
CA ILE A 315 -2.77 4.04 -35.35
C ILE A 315 -2.41 4.78 -36.63
N ASP A 316 -2.79 4.21 -37.78
CA ASP A 316 -2.48 4.79 -39.10
C ASP A 316 -3.08 6.20 -39.27
N GLY A 317 -4.22 6.45 -38.63
CA GLY A 317 -4.80 7.76 -38.50
C GLY A 317 -6.09 7.77 -37.69
N ALA A 318 -6.55 8.97 -37.35
CA ALA A 318 -7.82 9.19 -36.68
C ALA A 318 -8.60 10.34 -37.31
N PHE A 319 -9.90 10.36 -37.07
CA PHE A 319 -10.83 11.32 -37.62
C PHE A 319 -11.47 12.14 -36.51
N ARG A 320 -11.64 13.43 -36.77
CA ARG A 320 -12.41 14.32 -35.90
C ARG A 320 -13.26 15.25 -36.74
N TYR A 321 -14.46 15.48 -36.25
CA TYR A 321 -15.42 16.38 -36.86
C TYR A 321 -15.84 17.40 -35.82
N GLU A 322 -15.88 18.67 -36.21
CA GLU A 322 -16.25 19.74 -35.30
C GLU A 322 -16.86 20.94 -36.02
N GLY A 323 -17.74 21.65 -35.32
CA GLY A 323 -18.22 22.96 -35.76
C GLY A 323 -17.11 24.00 -35.79
N ILE A 324 -17.36 25.13 -36.46
CA ILE A 324 -16.46 26.28 -36.40
C ILE A 324 -16.54 26.88 -35.00
N TYR A 325 -15.53 26.60 -34.18
CA TYR A 325 -15.43 27.13 -32.81
C TYR A 325 -15.35 28.66 -32.79
N SER A 326 -14.47 29.23 -33.61
CA SER A 326 -14.42 30.65 -33.92
C SER A 326 -13.82 30.87 -35.31
N GLN A 327 -14.10 32.02 -35.92
CA GLN A 327 -13.51 32.39 -37.20
C GLN A 327 -11.99 32.58 -37.09
N ASP A 328 -11.51 33.05 -35.95
CA ASP A 328 -10.07 33.26 -35.70
C ASP A 328 -9.32 31.94 -35.62
N VAL A 329 -9.86 30.93 -34.93
CA VAL A 329 -9.27 29.58 -34.88
C VAL A 329 -9.24 28.97 -36.28
N LEU A 330 -10.34 29.09 -37.04
CA LEU A 330 -10.38 28.58 -38.41
C LEU A 330 -9.35 29.27 -39.30
N ALA A 331 -9.27 30.61 -39.26
CA ALA A 331 -8.31 31.39 -40.03
C ALA A 331 -6.86 31.03 -39.66
N ASN A 332 -6.57 30.84 -38.36
CA ASN A 332 -5.25 30.45 -37.89
C ASN A 332 -4.83 29.07 -38.42
N ARG A 333 -5.75 28.09 -38.44
CA ARG A 333 -5.45 26.75 -38.97
C ARG A 333 -5.21 26.76 -40.48
N ILE A 334 -6.00 27.53 -41.23
CA ILE A 334 -5.77 27.75 -42.67
C ILE A 334 -4.37 28.35 -42.87
N LYS A 335 -4.04 29.39 -42.10
CA LYS A 335 -2.72 30.01 -42.16
C LYS A 335 -1.59 29.01 -41.86
N ILE A 336 -1.71 28.21 -40.79
CA ILE A 336 -0.71 27.17 -40.46
C ILE A 336 -0.58 26.17 -41.61
N SER A 337 -1.68 25.81 -42.27
CA SER A 337 -1.63 24.89 -43.42
C SER A 337 -0.99 25.46 -44.69
N GLU A 338 -1.03 26.78 -44.86
CA GLU A 338 -0.45 27.47 -46.02
C GLU A 338 1.01 27.88 -45.78
N GLU A 339 1.33 28.31 -44.55
CA GLU A 339 2.61 28.93 -44.19
C GLU A 339 3.50 28.03 -43.31
N GLY A 340 2.96 26.92 -42.79
CA GLY A 340 3.59 26.11 -41.76
C GLY A 340 3.42 26.71 -40.35
N GLY A 341 4.00 26.04 -39.35
CA GLY A 341 3.90 26.40 -37.93
C GLY A 341 3.07 25.39 -37.13
N ALA A 342 2.61 25.79 -35.95
CA ALA A 342 1.79 24.93 -35.10
C ALA A 342 0.84 25.73 -34.19
N GLU A 343 -0.20 25.05 -33.73
CA GLU A 343 -1.21 25.54 -32.78
C GLU A 343 -1.11 24.74 -31.48
N VAL A 344 -1.22 25.42 -30.33
CA VAL A 344 -1.29 24.77 -29.02
C VAL A 344 -2.75 24.40 -28.73
N LEU A 345 -3.04 23.09 -28.66
CA LEU A 345 -4.36 22.57 -28.31
C LEU A 345 -4.36 22.14 -26.84
N ARG A 346 -5.02 22.93 -25.99
CA ARG A 346 -4.99 22.77 -24.53
C ARG A 346 -6.01 21.79 -23.96
N GLY A 347 -7.09 21.52 -24.70
CA GLY A 347 -8.08 20.52 -24.30
C GLY A 347 -7.69 19.13 -24.79
N PHE A 348 -8.31 18.11 -24.21
CA PHE A 348 -8.19 16.75 -24.73
C PHE A 348 -8.82 16.66 -26.13
N ILE A 349 -8.14 15.99 -27.06
CA ILE A 349 -8.59 15.87 -28.44
C ILE A 349 -9.17 14.46 -28.61
N SER A 350 -10.48 14.36 -28.43
CA SER A 350 -11.24 13.16 -28.76
C SER A 350 -11.31 12.97 -30.28
N THR A 351 -10.99 11.76 -30.73
CA THR A 351 -10.97 11.34 -32.13
C THR A 351 -11.50 9.91 -32.25
N ALA A 352 -11.90 9.49 -33.45
CA ALA A 352 -12.32 8.12 -33.73
C ALA A 352 -11.39 7.48 -34.78
N GLU A 353 -11.15 6.18 -34.66
CA GLU A 353 -10.38 5.41 -35.67
C GLU A 353 -11.10 5.34 -37.02
N GLU A 354 -12.43 5.45 -37.02
CA GLU A 354 -13.26 5.37 -38.22
C GLU A 354 -13.93 6.72 -38.53
N PRO A 355 -14.07 7.09 -39.82
CA PRO A 355 -14.79 8.29 -40.20
C PRO A 355 -16.28 8.15 -39.89
N ALA A 356 -16.92 9.27 -39.54
CA ALA A 356 -18.34 9.28 -39.22
C ALA A 356 -19.18 8.95 -40.47
N HIS A 357 -20.17 8.07 -40.33
CA HIS A 357 -21.07 7.71 -41.44
C HIS A 357 -21.89 8.89 -41.97
N THR A 358 -22.23 9.85 -41.10
CA THR A 358 -22.93 11.08 -41.48
C THR A 358 -22.22 12.28 -40.89
N PHE A 359 -21.73 13.15 -41.77
CA PHE A 359 -21.02 14.37 -41.42
C PHE A 359 -22.00 15.56 -41.44
N LYS A 360 -22.16 16.24 -40.30
CA LYS A 360 -23.03 17.43 -40.16
C LYS A 360 -22.26 18.72 -39.87
N ASP A 361 -20.96 18.60 -39.62
CA ASP A 361 -20.12 19.68 -39.14
C ASP A 361 -19.50 20.50 -40.29
N GLN A 362 -18.77 21.54 -39.95
CA GLN A 362 -18.14 22.44 -40.94
C GLN A 362 -16.64 22.21 -41.05
N VAL A 363 -16.04 21.44 -40.14
CA VAL A 363 -14.62 21.10 -40.12
C VAL A 363 -14.44 19.59 -39.98
N ALA A 364 -13.60 19.01 -40.82
CA ALA A 364 -13.16 17.62 -40.76
C ALA A 364 -11.63 17.59 -40.69
N ILE A 365 -11.09 16.88 -39.69
CA ILE A 365 -9.64 16.80 -39.47
C ILE A 365 -9.25 15.32 -39.53
N THR A 366 -8.29 15.01 -40.39
CA THR A 366 -7.61 13.71 -40.39
C THR A 366 -6.27 13.89 -39.70
N TYR A 367 -6.02 13.05 -38.71
CA TYR A 367 -4.77 13.02 -37.98
C TYR A 367 -3.92 11.82 -38.40
N THR A 368 -2.62 12.03 -38.56
CA THR A 368 -1.62 10.99 -38.85
C THR A 368 -0.46 11.06 -37.86
N ASP A 369 0.41 10.04 -37.88
CA ASP A 369 1.56 9.91 -36.98
C ASP A 369 1.18 10.04 -35.50
N LEU A 370 -0.01 9.54 -35.15
CA LEU A 370 -0.57 9.71 -33.82
C LEU A 370 0.00 8.72 -32.82
N LYS A 371 0.53 9.28 -31.73
CA LYS A 371 0.75 8.58 -30.47
C LYS A 371 -0.27 9.10 -29.47
N GLY A 372 -1.29 8.30 -29.21
CA GLY A 372 -2.37 8.64 -28.30
C GLY A 372 -2.85 7.41 -27.55
N LYS A 373 -4.00 7.54 -26.88
CA LYS A 373 -4.51 6.54 -25.96
C LYS A 373 -5.83 5.99 -26.48
N TYR A 374 -5.88 4.69 -26.77
CA TYR A 374 -7.11 4.02 -27.16
C TYR A 374 -7.98 3.79 -25.91
N VAL A 375 -8.94 4.68 -25.65
CA VAL A 375 -9.72 4.72 -24.39
C VAL A 375 -11.07 4.03 -24.49
N ALA A 376 -11.44 3.53 -25.66
CA ALA A 376 -12.71 2.82 -25.88
C ALA A 376 -13.06 1.76 -24.82
N PRO A 377 -12.12 0.94 -24.29
CA PRO A 377 -12.44 -0.03 -23.23
C PRO A 377 -12.90 0.57 -21.89
N LEU A 378 -12.60 1.86 -21.68
CA LEU A 378 -12.97 2.61 -20.48
C LEU A 378 -14.12 3.58 -20.76
N SER A 379 -14.48 3.77 -22.02
CA SER A 379 -15.49 4.72 -22.47
C SER A 379 -16.89 4.33 -21.99
N ARG A 380 -17.76 5.33 -21.79
CA ARG A 380 -19.21 5.13 -21.70
C ARG A 380 -19.79 4.61 -23.01
N TYR A 381 -19.16 4.95 -24.14
CA TYR A 381 -19.56 4.56 -25.50
C TYR A 381 -18.42 3.82 -26.23
N PRO A 382 -18.12 2.55 -25.87
CA PRO A 382 -17.00 1.79 -26.44
C PRO A 382 -17.05 1.62 -27.97
N GLU A 383 -18.24 1.67 -28.56
CA GLU A 383 -18.47 1.57 -30.00
C GLU A 383 -17.92 2.76 -30.80
N GLU A 384 -17.71 3.92 -30.17
CA GLU A 384 -17.10 5.09 -30.81
C GLU A 384 -15.62 4.86 -31.13
N ARG A 385 -15.03 3.80 -30.54
CA ARG A 385 -13.60 3.47 -30.69
C ARG A 385 -12.72 4.68 -30.44
N GLU A 386 -13.05 5.39 -29.36
CA GLU A 386 -12.45 6.67 -29.07
C GLU A 386 -10.93 6.51 -28.86
N PHE A 387 -10.21 7.32 -29.61
CA PHE A 387 -8.78 7.51 -29.50
C PHE A 387 -8.52 8.93 -28.99
N LEU A 388 -7.94 9.03 -27.79
CA LEU A 388 -7.79 10.28 -27.08
C LEU A 388 -6.34 10.76 -27.16
N ILE A 389 -6.16 12.00 -27.62
CA ILE A 389 -4.85 12.65 -27.67
C ILE A 389 -4.79 13.66 -26.51
N PRO A 390 -3.76 13.61 -25.65
CA PRO A 390 -3.58 14.61 -24.59
C PRO A 390 -3.34 16.01 -25.19
N PRO A 391 -3.46 17.08 -24.38
CA PRO A 391 -3.12 18.43 -24.81
C PRO A 391 -1.72 18.47 -25.43
N THR A 392 -1.60 19.02 -26.64
CA THR A 392 -0.38 18.95 -27.43
C THR A 392 -0.29 20.11 -28.42
N GLN A 393 0.77 20.16 -29.22
CA GLN A 393 0.86 21.06 -30.35
C GLN A 393 0.55 20.29 -31.64
N MET A 394 -0.21 20.92 -32.53
CA MET A 394 -0.56 20.36 -33.83
C MET A 394 -0.07 21.27 -34.94
N THR A 395 0.51 20.68 -35.97
CA THR A 395 0.65 21.35 -37.26
C THR A 395 -0.45 20.88 -38.20
N TYR A 396 -0.80 21.73 -39.16
CA TYR A 396 -1.76 21.43 -40.21
C TYR A 396 -0.97 21.40 -41.51
N GLU A 397 -0.91 20.26 -42.20
CA GLU A 397 -0.08 20.10 -43.41
C GLU A 397 -0.86 20.33 -44.71
N GLY A 398 -2.18 20.44 -44.61
CA GLY A 398 -3.03 20.69 -45.76
C GLY A 398 -4.42 21.15 -45.36
N HIS A 399 -5.00 21.99 -46.22
CA HIS A 399 -6.38 22.48 -46.11
C HIS A 399 -7.07 22.43 -47.47
N VAL A 400 -8.31 21.97 -47.50
CA VAL A 400 -9.19 22.04 -48.67
C VAL A 400 -10.57 22.45 -48.19
N LYS A 401 -11.20 23.43 -48.86
CA LYS A 401 -12.62 23.75 -48.65
C LYS A 401 -13.46 23.16 -49.79
N LYS A 402 -14.41 22.26 -49.46
CA LYS A 402 -15.31 21.64 -50.44
C LYS A 402 -16.72 21.54 -49.87
N ASP A 403 -17.71 21.93 -50.66
CA ASP A 403 -19.15 21.86 -50.29
C ASP A 403 -19.48 22.55 -48.94
N GLY A 404 -18.77 23.64 -48.63
CA GLY A 404 -18.93 24.38 -47.37
C GLY A 404 -18.15 23.81 -46.17
N VAL A 405 -17.46 22.68 -46.36
CA VAL A 405 -16.69 21.96 -45.34
C VAL A 405 -15.20 22.25 -45.48
N HIS A 406 -14.52 22.49 -44.37
CA HIS A 406 -13.08 22.65 -44.28
C HIS A 406 -12.43 21.32 -43.88
N TYR A 407 -11.64 20.74 -44.77
CA TYR A 407 -10.87 19.52 -44.55
C TYR A 407 -9.44 19.89 -44.19
N PHE A 408 -8.94 19.35 -43.09
CA PHE A 408 -7.56 19.54 -42.65
C PHE A 408 -6.84 18.19 -42.53
N HIS A 409 -5.55 18.19 -42.84
CA HIS A 409 -4.63 17.14 -42.44
C HIS A 409 -3.75 17.68 -41.32
N ALA A 410 -3.70 16.99 -40.18
CA ALA A 410 -2.97 17.45 -39.00
C ALA A 410 -2.09 16.34 -38.42
N LYS A 411 -1.00 16.74 -37.76
CA LYS A 411 -0.16 15.80 -37.02
C LYS A 411 0.44 16.46 -35.77
N PRO A 412 0.72 15.68 -34.72
CA PRO A 412 1.34 16.20 -33.51
C PRO A 412 2.77 16.63 -33.81
N VAL A 413 3.17 17.77 -33.26
CA VAL A 413 4.53 18.31 -33.36
C VAL A 413 4.98 18.81 -32.00
N ILE A 414 6.27 19.05 -31.86
CA ILE A 414 6.84 19.74 -30.69
C ILE A 414 7.65 20.91 -31.23
N ASP A 415 7.04 22.09 -31.22
CA ASP A 415 7.74 23.35 -31.44
C ASP A 415 8.05 23.98 -30.07
N ILE A 416 9.33 23.89 -29.67
CA ILE A 416 9.82 24.47 -28.43
C ILE A 416 9.61 25.99 -28.43
N ALA A 417 9.64 26.68 -29.59
CA ALA A 417 9.44 28.12 -29.64
C ALA A 417 8.02 28.53 -29.21
N LEU A 418 7.02 27.69 -29.48
CA LEU A 418 5.62 27.93 -29.11
C LEU A 418 5.27 27.54 -27.67
N VAL A 419 6.17 26.85 -26.97
CA VAL A 419 5.99 26.59 -25.54
C VAL A 419 6.21 27.91 -24.78
N ASP A 420 5.22 28.32 -24.00
CA ASP A 420 5.27 29.53 -23.17
C ASP A 420 6.50 29.53 -22.24
N GLU A 421 7.17 30.67 -22.08
CA GLU A 421 8.37 30.77 -21.22
C GLU A 421 8.09 30.37 -19.78
N LYS A 422 6.89 30.65 -19.25
CA LYS A 422 6.49 30.22 -17.90
C LYS A 422 6.34 28.69 -17.82
N THR A 423 5.95 28.03 -18.91
CA THR A 423 5.91 26.56 -19.00
C THR A 423 7.31 25.96 -19.13
N LYS A 424 8.25 26.66 -19.78
CA LYS A 424 9.68 26.30 -19.83
C LYS A 424 10.41 26.55 -18.52
N SER A 425 9.94 27.52 -17.73
CA SER A 425 10.58 27.86 -16.47
C SER A 425 10.48 26.67 -15.52
N LEU A 426 11.65 26.16 -15.13
CA LEU A 426 11.73 25.19 -14.05
C LEU A 426 11.07 25.80 -12.82
N ALA A 427 10.23 25.03 -12.13
CA ALA A 427 9.72 25.43 -10.82
C ALA A 427 10.92 25.88 -9.96
N SER A 428 10.74 26.95 -9.18
CA SER A 428 11.84 27.41 -8.33
C SER A 428 12.24 26.27 -7.39
N LYS A 429 13.52 26.20 -7.00
CA LYS A 429 13.98 25.19 -6.02
C LYS A 429 13.07 25.18 -4.77
N ASN A 430 12.55 26.34 -4.36
CA ASN A 430 11.64 26.46 -3.23
C ASN A 430 10.26 25.85 -3.49
N ASP A 431 9.68 26.02 -4.68
CA ASP A 431 8.38 25.43 -5.03
C ASP A 431 8.48 23.90 -5.08
N ILE A 432 9.57 23.41 -5.68
CA ILE A 432 9.84 21.97 -5.72
C ILE A 432 10.03 21.43 -4.31
N ASN A 433 10.86 22.09 -3.48
CA ASN A 433 11.09 21.67 -2.10
C ASN A 433 9.79 21.71 -1.28
N THR A 434 8.94 22.71 -1.46
CA THR A 434 7.65 22.84 -0.77
C THR A 434 6.70 21.71 -1.14
N ALA A 435 6.54 21.42 -2.44
CA ALA A 435 5.71 20.32 -2.91
C ALA A 435 6.22 18.97 -2.38
N LYS A 436 7.55 18.78 -2.34
CA LYS A 436 8.18 17.57 -1.81
C LYS A 436 8.03 17.41 -0.31
N ILE A 437 8.04 18.51 0.46
CA ILE A 437 7.74 18.48 1.90
C ILE A 437 6.28 18.10 2.15
N GLN A 438 5.34 18.62 1.35
CA GLN A 438 3.93 18.20 1.45
C GLN A 438 3.75 16.72 1.07
N GLU A 439 4.44 16.25 0.02
CA GLU A 439 4.47 14.83 -0.36
C GLU A 439 4.99 13.99 0.82
N LEU A 440 6.06 14.42 1.49
CA LEU A 440 6.60 13.75 2.67
C LEU A 440 5.60 13.72 3.84
N LEU A 441 4.92 14.83 4.15
CA LEU A 441 3.91 14.89 5.21
C LEU A 441 2.76 13.90 4.97
N LEU A 442 2.37 13.74 3.70
CA LEU A 442 1.36 12.77 3.30
C LEU A 442 1.88 11.33 3.48
N GLN A 443 3.10 11.03 3.02
CA GLN A 443 3.74 9.72 3.20
C GLN A 443 3.89 9.35 4.68
N LEU A 444 4.27 10.32 5.53
CA LEU A 444 4.36 10.13 6.98
C LEU A 444 3.01 9.80 7.61
N SER A 445 1.93 10.35 7.07
CA SER A 445 0.58 10.06 7.55
C SER A 445 0.12 8.66 7.14
N HIS A 446 0.54 8.18 5.96
CA HIS A 446 0.33 6.80 5.55
C HIS A 446 1.16 5.84 6.42
N LEU A 447 2.44 6.12 6.62
CA LEU A 447 3.33 5.31 7.47
C LEU A 447 2.76 5.17 8.89
N ASP A 448 2.23 6.24 9.48
CA ASP A 448 1.52 6.22 10.77
C ASP A 448 0.37 5.22 10.78
N ALA A 449 -0.46 5.22 9.73
CA ALA A 449 -1.57 4.29 9.59
C ALA A 449 -1.10 2.83 9.42
N LEU A 450 -0.06 2.60 8.63
CA LEU A 450 0.50 1.25 8.42
C LEU A 450 1.12 0.69 9.70
N ILE A 451 1.88 1.48 10.44
CA ILE A 451 2.46 1.05 11.72
C ILE A 451 1.32 0.79 12.72
N LYS A 452 0.30 1.66 12.77
CA LYS A 452 -0.88 1.44 13.63
C LYS A 452 -1.61 0.13 13.34
N GLN A 453 -1.66 -0.28 12.06
CA GLN A 453 -2.37 -1.48 11.62
C GLN A 453 -1.54 -2.76 11.83
N ASN A 454 -0.22 -2.69 11.61
CA ASN A 454 0.63 -3.88 11.50
C ASN A 454 1.58 -4.08 12.69
N CYS A 455 1.74 -3.10 13.57
CA CYS A 455 2.60 -3.21 14.74
C CYS A 455 1.78 -3.44 16.02
N SER A 456 2.45 -3.98 17.04
CA SER A 456 1.85 -4.10 18.37
C SER A 456 1.47 -2.72 18.94
N LYS A 457 0.56 -2.67 19.92
CA LYS A 457 0.19 -1.40 20.56
C LYS A 457 1.40 -0.68 21.19
N SER A 458 2.36 -1.43 21.74
CA SER A 458 3.59 -0.88 22.32
C SER A 458 4.52 -0.31 21.25
N ASP A 459 4.73 -1.04 20.16
CA ASP A 459 5.62 -0.58 19.07
C ASP A 459 5.01 0.61 18.34
N TYR A 460 3.68 0.64 18.16
CA TYR A 460 3.00 1.80 17.61
C TYR A 460 3.23 3.06 18.46
N GLN A 461 3.21 2.99 19.79
CA GLN A 461 3.44 4.17 20.63
C GLN A 461 4.88 4.71 20.50
N ILE A 462 5.87 3.82 20.34
CA ILE A 462 7.27 4.19 20.09
C ILE A 462 7.39 4.94 18.76
N HIS A 463 6.88 4.33 17.69
CA HIS A 463 6.97 4.86 16.32
C HIS A 463 6.12 6.11 16.10
N ARG A 464 4.98 6.22 16.78
CA ARG A 464 4.11 7.41 16.72
C ARG A 464 4.83 8.67 17.19
N GLY A 465 5.67 8.57 18.22
CA GLY A 465 6.48 9.69 18.71
C GLY A 465 7.49 10.17 17.67
N GLU A 466 8.13 9.22 16.97
CA GLU A 466 9.09 9.53 15.90
C GLU A 466 8.41 10.14 14.68
N ILE A 467 7.28 9.57 14.24
CA ILE A 467 6.47 10.13 13.15
C ILE A 467 5.99 11.54 13.47
N ALA A 468 5.51 11.79 14.69
CA ALA A 468 5.08 13.12 15.12
C ALA A 468 6.25 14.12 15.10
N SER A 469 7.45 13.70 15.53
CA SER A 469 8.66 14.53 15.45
C SER A 469 9.01 14.90 14.01
N ILE A 470 8.92 13.95 13.07
CA ILE A 470 9.25 14.17 11.65
C ILE A 470 8.17 15.07 11.00
N LYS A 471 6.88 14.86 11.31
CA LYS A 471 5.78 15.72 10.84
C LYS A 471 5.96 17.16 11.30
N ASN A 472 6.23 17.39 12.58
CA ASN A 472 6.42 18.73 13.13
C ASN A 472 7.62 19.45 12.49
N TRP A 473 8.72 18.73 12.26
CA TRP A 473 9.86 19.28 11.55
C TRP A 473 9.50 19.68 10.12
N ALA A 474 8.81 18.80 9.38
CA ALA A 474 8.49 19.03 7.98
C ALA A 474 7.56 20.25 7.81
N ILE A 475 6.62 20.45 8.74
CA ILE A 475 5.80 21.66 8.83
C ILE A 475 6.70 22.90 9.03
N GLN A 476 7.61 22.86 10.01
CA GLN A 476 8.49 24.01 10.32
C GLN A 476 9.42 24.40 9.17
N GLU A 477 10.04 23.44 8.49
CA GLU A 477 10.91 23.73 7.34
C GLU A 477 10.12 24.11 6.09
N GLY A 478 8.93 23.53 5.88
CA GLY A 478 8.00 23.95 4.84
C GLY A 478 7.63 25.43 4.99
N ASP A 479 7.30 25.85 6.23
CA ASP A 479 6.99 27.24 6.55
C ASP A 479 8.19 28.19 6.30
N LYS A 480 9.42 27.74 6.59
CA LYS A 480 10.64 28.53 6.33
C LYS A 480 10.88 28.71 4.83
N LEU A 481 10.73 27.65 4.05
CA LEU A 481 10.93 27.68 2.60
C LEU A 481 9.86 28.53 1.90
N GLN A 482 8.61 28.45 2.33
CA GLN A 482 7.54 29.33 1.82
C GLN A 482 7.82 30.81 2.09
N LYS A 483 8.50 31.14 3.19
CA LYS A 483 8.92 32.50 3.52
C LYS A 483 10.22 32.93 2.80
N GLY A 484 10.75 32.10 1.90
CA GLY A 484 12.00 32.35 1.19
C GLY A 484 13.25 32.30 2.07
N VAL A 485 13.15 31.74 3.28
CA VAL A 485 14.29 31.62 4.19
C VAL A 485 15.10 30.39 3.81
N ALA A 486 16.30 30.61 3.26
CA ALA A 486 17.25 29.53 3.01
C ALA A 486 17.65 28.89 4.36
N SER A 487 17.34 27.62 4.54
CA SER A 487 17.71 26.87 5.73
C SER A 487 19.15 26.37 5.56
N ALA A 488 20.10 27.05 6.20
CA ALA A 488 21.54 26.74 6.11
C ALA A 488 21.88 25.28 6.53
N ASN A 489 20.97 24.62 7.26
CA ASN A 489 21.14 23.26 7.76
C ASN A 489 20.10 22.27 7.20
N LEU A 490 19.38 22.63 6.13
CA LEU A 490 18.32 21.79 5.54
C LEU A 490 18.85 20.39 5.17
N SER A 491 20.07 20.36 4.63
CA SER A 491 20.87 19.18 4.30
C SER A 491 20.98 18.19 5.46
N GLU A 492 21.54 18.64 6.58
CA GLU A 492 21.80 17.84 7.78
C GLU A 492 20.50 17.39 8.44
N HIS A 493 19.53 18.30 8.51
CA HIS A 493 18.23 17.98 9.08
C HIS A 493 17.51 16.89 8.28
N LEU A 494 17.49 16.99 6.95
CA LEU A 494 16.87 15.97 6.12
C LEU A 494 17.65 14.63 6.17
N ALA A 495 18.97 14.64 6.33
CA ALA A 495 19.76 13.41 6.52
C ALA A 495 19.39 12.68 7.81
N ASN A 496 19.24 13.41 8.92
CA ASN A 496 18.77 12.87 10.19
C ASN A 496 17.33 12.33 10.09
N MET A 497 16.48 12.97 9.28
CA MET A 497 15.13 12.46 9.04
C MET A 497 15.11 11.22 8.17
N TRP A 498 15.97 11.17 7.16
CA TRP A 498 16.12 10.02 6.28
C TRP A 498 16.46 8.77 7.09
N GLU A 499 17.40 8.86 8.02
CA GLU A 499 17.76 7.75 8.89
C GLU A 499 16.55 7.25 9.69
N LYS A 500 15.79 8.17 10.29
CA LYS A 500 14.56 7.83 11.04
C LYS A 500 13.49 7.20 10.15
N LEU A 501 13.23 7.77 8.97
CA LEU A 501 12.26 7.26 8.00
C LEU A 501 12.64 5.88 7.47
N SER A 502 13.92 5.68 7.14
CA SER A 502 14.45 4.40 6.69
C SER A 502 14.28 3.33 7.76
N ASN A 503 14.56 3.66 9.02
CA ASN A 503 14.40 2.72 10.14
C ASN A 503 12.92 2.39 10.37
N LEU A 504 12.03 3.40 10.37
CA LEU A 504 10.58 3.20 10.50
C LEU A 504 10.00 2.36 9.37
N SER A 505 10.38 2.64 8.12
CA SER A 505 9.91 1.90 6.94
C SER A 505 10.40 0.45 6.94
N GLN A 506 11.66 0.23 7.32
CA GLN A 506 12.23 -1.11 7.44
C GLN A 506 11.47 -1.91 8.50
N HIS A 507 11.24 -1.31 9.67
CA HIS A 507 10.51 -1.98 10.75
C HIS A 507 9.06 -2.31 10.35
N ALA A 508 8.35 -1.38 9.70
CA ALA A 508 6.99 -1.63 9.20
C ALA A 508 6.94 -2.78 8.18
N ALA A 509 7.93 -2.86 7.30
CA ALA A 509 8.05 -3.96 6.33
C ALA A 509 8.37 -5.30 7.00
N GLU A 510 9.26 -5.31 7.99
CA GLU A 510 9.61 -6.49 8.77
C GLU A 510 8.41 -7.01 9.58
N SER A 511 7.69 -6.14 10.30
CA SER A 511 6.46 -6.50 11.02
C SER A 511 5.37 -7.03 10.08
N SER A 512 5.17 -6.37 8.93
CA SER A 512 4.18 -6.84 7.94
C SER A 512 4.55 -8.21 7.37
N LEU A 513 5.83 -8.45 7.08
CA LEU A 513 6.31 -9.74 6.60
C LEU A 513 6.15 -10.83 7.66
N GLU A 514 6.47 -10.53 8.91
CA GLU A 514 6.30 -11.47 10.02
C GLU A 514 4.83 -11.87 10.19
N GLN A 515 3.91 -10.91 10.14
CA GLN A 515 2.48 -11.18 10.22
C GLN A 515 1.99 -12.04 9.04
N GLN A 516 2.46 -11.76 7.82
CA GLN A 516 2.17 -12.59 6.64
C GLN A 516 2.73 -14.01 6.77
N LEU A 517 3.96 -14.16 7.27
CA LEU A 517 4.58 -15.46 7.51
C LEU A 517 3.83 -16.25 8.59
N GLN A 518 3.35 -15.61 9.65
CA GLN A 518 2.52 -16.24 10.67
C GLN A 518 1.17 -16.70 10.08
N GLN A 519 0.48 -15.85 9.34
CA GLN A 519 -0.78 -16.20 8.68
C GLN A 519 -0.60 -17.34 7.67
N ARG A 520 0.48 -17.29 6.88
CA ARG A 520 0.84 -18.35 5.94
C ARG A 520 1.18 -19.65 6.64
N ALA A 521 1.95 -19.62 7.73
CA ALA A 521 2.27 -20.81 8.52
C ALA A 521 1.00 -21.43 9.15
N ILE A 522 0.04 -20.61 9.58
CA ILE A 522 -1.27 -21.08 10.05
C ILE A 522 -2.05 -21.75 8.90
N ALA A 523 -2.13 -21.10 7.74
CA ALA A 523 -2.82 -21.65 6.57
C ALA A 523 -2.16 -22.94 6.06
N GLU A 524 -0.84 -22.99 5.96
CA GLU A 524 -0.08 -24.18 5.56
C GLU A 524 -0.26 -25.33 6.57
N ARG A 525 -0.30 -25.04 7.88
CA ARG A 525 -0.64 -26.05 8.90
C ARG A 525 -2.06 -26.59 8.73
N GLN A 526 -3.03 -25.73 8.44
CA GLN A 526 -4.42 -26.13 8.20
C GLN A 526 -4.56 -26.98 6.94
N VAL A 527 -3.93 -26.56 5.83
CA VAL A 527 -3.90 -27.31 4.57
C VAL A 527 -3.22 -28.67 4.77
N ALA A 528 -2.05 -28.71 5.42
CA ALA A 528 -1.32 -29.96 5.67
C ALA A 528 -2.09 -30.91 6.61
N GLN A 529 -2.85 -30.39 7.57
CA GLN A 529 -3.75 -31.19 8.41
C GLN A 529 -4.91 -31.76 7.58
N TYR A 530 -5.50 -30.95 6.70
CA TYR A 530 -6.61 -31.36 5.85
C TYR A 530 -6.18 -32.39 4.78
N GLU A 531 -5.03 -32.20 4.14
CA GLU A 531 -4.45 -33.15 3.19
C GLU A 531 -4.13 -34.48 3.87
N LYS A 532 -3.47 -34.46 5.04
CA LYS A 532 -3.21 -35.69 5.82
C LYS A 532 -4.49 -36.43 6.19
N PHE A 533 -5.54 -35.70 6.56
CA PHE A 533 -6.83 -36.29 6.87
C PHE A 533 -7.46 -36.97 5.64
N ASN A 534 -7.46 -36.29 4.48
CA ASN A 534 -8.04 -36.83 3.24
C ASN A 534 -7.25 -38.01 2.68
N ASP A 535 -5.91 -37.96 2.73
CA ASP A 535 -5.05 -39.06 2.30
C ASP A 535 -5.28 -40.30 3.17
N ALA A 536 -5.33 -40.12 4.49
CA ALA A 536 -5.63 -41.20 5.43
C ALA A 536 -7.03 -41.79 5.15
N LEU A 537 -8.03 -40.94 4.90
CA LEU A 537 -9.39 -41.37 4.56
C LEU A 537 -9.45 -42.15 3.24
N ALA A 538 -8.73 -41.70 2.20
CA ALA A 538 -8.68 -42.35 0.91
C ALA A 538 -8.02 -43.73 0.98
N VAL A 539 -6.89 -43.87 1.69
CA VAL A 539 -6.23 -45.16 1.93
C VAL A 539 -7.16 -46.09 2.68
N CYS A 540 -7.79 -45.61 3.74
CA CYS A 540 -8.77 -46.35 4.51
C CYS A 540 -9.93 -46.89 3.64
N ASN A 541 -10.52 -46.06 2.79
CA ASN A 541 -11.61 -46.46 1.88
C ASN A 541 -11.14 -47.50 0.85
N LEU A 542 -9.98 -47.27 0.22
CA LEU A 542 -9.40 -48.22 -0.74
C LEU A 542 -9.17 -49.58 -0.11
N ARG A 543 -8.57 -49.62 1.08
CA ARG A 543 -8.28 -50.85 1.81
C ARG A 543 -9.55 -51.58 2.23
N ILE A 544 -10.60 -50.85 2.61
CA ILE A 544 -11.92 -51.44 2.89
C ILE A 544 -12.49 -52.11 1.64
N ASP A 545 -12.38 -51.47 0.47
CA ASP A 545 -12.92 -52.03 -0.77
C ASP A 545 -12.10 -53.23 -1.29
N GLU A 546 -10.77 -53.21 -1.14
CA GLU A 546 -9.91 -54.38 -1.39
C GLU A 546 -10.26 -55.55 -0.46
N PHE A 547 -10.46 -55.27 0.83
CA PHE A 547 -10.90 -56.27 1.78
C PHE A 547 -12.29 -56.83 1.44
N LYS A 548 -13.25 -55.99 1.02
CA LYS A 548 -14.58 -56.44 0.55
C LYS A 548 -14.47 -57.35 -0.67
N ALA A 549 -13.55 -57.06 -1.60
CA ALA A 549 -13.34 -57.87 -2.79
C ALA A 549 -12.69 -59.23 -2.47
N ALA A 550 -11.82 -59.28 -1.46
CA ALA A 550 -11.17 -60.52 -0.98
C ALA A 550 -12.09 -61.44 -0.15
N LEU A 551 -13.28 -60.98 0.23
CA LEU A 551 -14.19 -61.70 1.11
C LEU A 551 -15.13 -62.67 0.36
N GLN A 552 -14.85 -63.97 0.46
CA GLN A 552 -15.86 -65.05 0.37
C GLN A 552 -16.00 -65.85 1.69
N ASN A 553 -15.35 -65.44 2.78
CA ASN A 553 -15.26 -66.20 4.04
C ASN A 553 -15.91 -65.45 5.25
N PRO A 554 -16.82 -66.08 6.03
CA PRO A 554 -17.56 -65.43 7.13
C PRO A 554 -16.72 -64.91 8.32
N GLU A 555 -15.59 -65.52 8.68
CA GLU A 555 -14.81 -65.10 9.88
C GLU A 555 -14.10 -63.75 9.70
N THR A 556 -13.76 -63.39 8.46
CA THR A 556 -13.03 -62.17 8.14
C THR A 556 -13.94 -60.91 8.20
N ASN A 557 -15.27 -61.07 8.23
CA ASN A 557 -16.25 -59.99 8.33
C ASN A 557 -16.22 -59.22 9.67
N GLN A 558 -15.92 -59.88 10.80
CA GLN A 558 -15.93 -59.20 12.11
C GLN A 558 -14.81 -58.16 12.26
N HIS A 559 -13.63 -58.42 11.68
CA HIS A 559 -12.50 -57.48 11.74
C HIS A 559 -12.73 -56.23 10.91
N LEU A 560 -13.41 -56.35 9.76
CA LEU A 560 -13.80 -55.22 8.92
C LEU A 560 -14.87 -54.35 9.55
N ILE A 561 -15.85 -54.96 10.21
CA ILE A 561 -16.89 -54.22 10.95
C ILE A 561 -16.24 -53.42 12.09
N SER A 562 -15.25 -54.00 12.79
CA SER A 562 -14.50 -53.31 13.84
C SER A 562 -13.65 -52.15 13.30
N ALA A 563 -12.94 -52.35 12.18
CA ALA A 563 -12.15 -51.31 11.54
C ALA A 563 -13.02 -50.16 10.99
N ALA A 564 -14.13 -50.48 10.32
CA ALA A 564 -15.08 -49.50 9.80
C ALA A 564 -15.72 -48.66 10.92
N LYS A 565 -16.01 -49.28 12.08
CA LYS A 565 -16.54 -48.56 13.24
C LYS A 565 -15.51 -47.56 13.82
N LYS A 566 -14.26 -48.00 14.03
CA LYS A 566 -13.18 -47.12 14.51
C LYS A 566 -12.87 -45.99 13.54
N MET A 567 -12.99 -46.26 12.24
CA MET A 567 -12.76 -45.28 11.19
C MET A 567 -13.89 -44.25 11.13
N SER A 568 -15.15 -44.67 11.29
CA SER A 568 -16.29 -43.77 11.43
C SER A 568 -16.15 -42.85 12.66
N GLU A 569 -15.69 -43.40 13.78
CA GLU A 569 -15.42 -42.63 15.01
C GLU A 569 -14.27 -41.61 14.79
N ALA A 570 -13.19 -42.01 14.12
CA ALA A 570 -12.07 -41.10 13.80
C ALA A 570 -12.46 -39.99 12.81
N VAL A 571 -13.32 -40.29 11.82
CA VAL A 571 -13.86 -39.28 10.89
C VAL A 571 -14.77 -38.27 11.60
N GLN A 572 -15.66 -38.74 12.48
CA GLN A 572 -16.55 -37.86 13.25
C GLN A 572 -15.77 -36.91 14.17
N ASN A 573 -14.62 -37.36 14.68
CA ASN A 573 -13.77 -36.57 15.58
C ASN A 573 -12.67 -35.77 14.86
N GLN A 574 -12.59 -35.82 13.52
CA GLN A 574 -11.50 -35.21 12.73
C GLN A 574 -10.09 -35.67 13.17
N ASP A 575 -9.96 -36.92 13.65
CA ASP A 575 -8.72 -37.47 14.18
C ASP A 575 -7.86 -38.11 13.06
N ALA A 576 -7.00 -37.30 12.45
CA ALA A 576 -6.11 -37.74 11.39
C ALA A 576 -5.09 -38.80 11.85
N GLU A 577 -4.64 -38.76 13.11
CA GLU A 577 -3.68 -39.72 13.65
C GLU A 577 -4.35 -41.08 13.89
N GLY A 578 -5.58 -41.07 14.40
CA GLY A 578 -6.45 -42.25 14.49
C GLY A 578 -6.66 -42.92 13.12
N LEU A 579 -6.94 -42.15 12.07
CA LEU A 579 -7.10 -42.69 10.71
C LEU A 579 -5.81 -43.30 10.15
N VAL A 580 -4.65 -42.64 10.34
CA VAL A 580 -3.35 -43.17 9.91
C VAL A 580 -3.03 -44.49 10.62
N ASN A 581 -3.32 -44.60 11.92
CA ASN A 581 -3.08 -45.83 12.68
C ASN A 581 -4.02 -46.96 12.24
N ILE A 582 -5.29 -46.66 11.93
CA ILE A 582 -6.24 -47.62 11.36
C ILE A 582 -5.77 -48.08 9.97
N ALA A 583 -5.30 -47.16 9.12
CA ALA A 583 -4.76 -47.49 7.80
C ALA A 583 -3.53 -48.40 7.87
N LYS A 584 -2.58 -48.11 8.78
CA LYS A 584 -1.39 -48.95 9.00
C LYS A 584 -1.74 -50.35 9.53
N ASP A 585 -2.70 -50.46 10.45
CA ASP A 585 -3.17 -51.74 10.96
C ASP A 585 -3.88 -52.57 9.86
N LEU A 586 -4.70 -51.92 9.04
CA LEU A 586 -5.32 -52.54 7.86
C LEU A 586 -4.28 -52.99 6.84
N GLU A 587 -3.31 -52.14 6.50
CA GLU A 587 -2.25 -52.44 5.54
C GLU A 587 -1.36 -53.60 6.00
N LYS A 588 -0.98 -53.64 7.28
CA LYS A 588 -0.26 -54.77 7.85
C LYS A 588 -1.05 -56.07 7.70
N LYS A 589 -2.33 -56.06 8.07
CA LYS A 589 -3.21 -57.23 7.96
C LYS A 589 -3.47 -57.67 6.52
N LEU A 590 -3.61 -56.73 5.59
CA LEU A 590 -3.78 -57.00 4.16
C LEU A 590 -2.50 -57.56 3.56
N THR A 591 -1.33 -57.09 4.01
CA THR A 591 -0.01 -57.62 3.62
C THR A 591 0.20 -59.03 4.16
N ASP A 592 -0.13 -59.27 5.43
CA ASP A 592 -0.08 -60.60 6.05
C ASP A 592 -1.01 -61.59 5.33
N TYR A 593 -2.23 -61.14 4.96
CA TYR A 593 -3.20 -61.93 4.21
C TYR A 593 -2.77 -62.18 2.75
N ALA A 594 -2.32 -61.15 2.04
CA ALA A 594 -1.83 -61.26 0.67
C ALA A 594 -0.58 -62.15 0.60
N ALA A 595 0.34 -62.05 1.55
CA ALA A 595 1.49 -62.96 1.64
C ALA A 595 1.05 -64.41 1.84
N MET A 596 0.03 -64.65 2.66
CA MET A 596 -0.53 -65.98 2.90
C MET A 596 -1.25 -66.55 1.66
N VAL A 597 -2.08 -65.75 0.98
CA VAL A 597 -2.79 -66.14 -0.26
C VAL A 597 -1.80 -66.35 -1.41
N TYR A 598 -0.83 -65.45 -1.57
CA TYR A 598 0.20 -65.55 -2.60
C TYR A 598 1.10 -66.77 -2.39
N LEU A 599 1.43 -67.14 -1.15
CA LEU A 599 2.15 -68.40 -0.85
C LEU A 599 1.28 -69.65 -1.12
N GLN A 600 -0.03 -69.59 -0.87
CA GLN A 600 -0.96 -70.68 -1.16
C GLN A 600 -1.24 -70.86 -2.66
N GLU A 601 -1.39 -69.77 -3.42
CA GLU A 601 -1.63 -69.79 -4.87
C GLU A 601 -0.36 -70.10 -5.64
N ALA A 602 0.78 -69.50 -5.27
CA ALA A 602 2.07 -69.83 -5.85
C ALA A 602 2.43 -71.32 -5.59
N GLY A 603 2.13 -71.86 -4.42
CA GLY A 603 2.30 -73.29 -4.12
C GLY A 603 1.44 -74.21 -5.01
N LYS A 604 0.20 -73.81 -5.32
CA LYS A 604 -0.75 -74.58 -6.14
C LYS A 604 -0.51 -74.45 -7.66
N GLU A 605 -0.04 -73.30 -8.13
CA GLU A 605 0.32 -73.04 -9.53
C GLU A 605 1.67 -73.69 -9.91
N LEU A 606 2.68 -73.65 -9.02
CA LEU A 606 3.97 -74.31 -9.23
C LEU A 606 3.87 -75.84 -9.35
N GLU A 607 2.89 -76.46 -8.69
CA GLU A 607 2.61 -77.91 -8.82
C GLU A 607 1.85 -78.28 -10.09
N LYS A 608 1.11 -77.34 -10.71
CA LYS A 608 0.26 -77.63 -11.89
C LYS A 608 0.91 -77.33 -13.24
N PHE A 609 1.77 -76.31 -13.37
CA PHE A 609 2.07 -75.74 -14.69
C PHE A 609 3.55 -75.69 -15.11
N ALA A 610 4.52 -76.08 -14.29
CA ALA A 610 5.93 -76.02 -14.70
C ALA A 610 6.76 -77.24 -14.24
N PRO A 611 6.81 -78.32 -15.05
CA PRO A 611 7.85 -79.34 -14.90
C PRO A 611 9.21 -78.87 -15.43
N ASP A 612 9.26 -77.80 -16.25
CA ASP A 612 10.50 -77.25 -16.80
C ASP A 612 11.09 -76.13 -15.93
N LYS A 613 12.38 -76.25 -15.65
CA LYS A 613 13.18 -75.42 -14.74
C LYS A 613 13.26 -73.96 -15.18
N ILE A 614 13.27 -73.72 -16.48
CA ILE A 614 13.47 -72.38 -17.05
C ILE A 614 12.31 -71.43 -16.73
N GLN A 615 11.07 -71.92 -16.75
CA GLN A 615 9.91 -71.10 -16.40
C GLN A 615 9.84 -70.77 -14.89
N ARG A 616 10.33 -71.67 -14.02
CA ARG A 616 10.44 -71.37 -12.58
C ARG A 616 11.47 -70.29 -12.31
N ASP A 617 12.60 -70.33 -12.99
CA ASP A 617 13.68 -69.36 -12.80
C ASP A 617 13.26 -67.95 -13.25
N VAL A 618 12.46 -67.82 -14.32
CA VAL A 618 11.90 -66.53 -14.78
C VAL A 618 10.93 -65.93 -13.75
N ILE A 619 10.05 -66.74 -13.17
CA ILE A 619 9.10 -66.29 -12.14
C ILE A 619 9.84 -65.89 -10.86
N LEU A 620 10.87 -66.64 -10.45
CA LEU A 620 11.73 -66.28 -9.31
C LEU A 620 12.48 -64.96 -9.54
N GLN A 621 12.94 -64.71 -10.77
CA GLN A 621 13.67 -63.50 -11.13
C GLN A 621 12.75 -62.26 -11.15
N GLU A 622 11.50 -62.38 -11.61
CA GLU A 622 10.50 -61.31 -11.48
C GLU A 622 10.16 -61.01 -10.01
N MET A 623 10.05 -62.05 -9.16
CA MET A 623 9.80 -61.87 -7.72
C MET A 623 10.97 -61.18 -7.01
N GLN A 624 12.21 -61.56 -7.33
CA GLN A 624 13.42 -60.88 -6.82
C GLN A 624 13.49 -59.42 -7.27
N THR A 625 13.05 -59.12 -8.49
CA THR A 625 13.01 -57.76 -9.04
C THR A 625 11.99 -56.88 -8.31
N LYS A 626 10.79 -57.40 -8.03
CA LYS A 626 9.76 -56.70 -7.26
C LYS A 626 10.19 -56.46 -5.81
N PHE A 627 10.87 -57.41 -5.19
CA PHE A 627 11.40 -57.26 -3.83
C PHE A 627 12.50 -56.21 -3.75
N LYS A 628 13.39 -56.16 -4.75
CA LYS A 628 14.46 -55.14 -4.85
C LYS A 628 13.88 -53.73 -4.98
N ALA A 629 12.78 -53.56 -5.71
CA ALA A 629 12.09 -52.27 -5.86
C ALA A 629 11.46 -51.75 -4.55
N ILE A 630 11.04 -52.63 -3.64
CA ILE A 630 10.51 -52.27 -2.31
C ILE A 630 11.65 -51.74 -1.42
N SER A 631 12.81 -52.41 -1.42
CA SER A 631 14.00 -51.98 -0.67
C SER A 631 14.53 -50.61 -1.13
N THR A 632 14.53 -50.33 -2.44
CA THR A 632 14.95 -49.00 -2.96
C THR A 632 13.99 -47.88 -2.55
N ARG A 633 12.72 -48.20 -2.29
CA ARG A 633 11.71 -47.23 -1.85
C ARG A 633 11.91 -46.82 -0.38
N GLU A 634 12.37 -47.73 0.46
CA GLU A 634 12.73 -47.45 1.86
C GLU A 634 13.98 -46.57 1.95
N GLU A 635 15.01 -46.85 1.15
CA GLU A 635 16.20 -46.01 1.07
C GLU A 635 15.88 -44.57 0.63
N LEU A 636 14.99 -44.41 -0.36
CA LEU A 636 14.54 -43.10 -0.82
C LEU A 636 13.71 -42.37 0.25
N ALA A 637 12.92 -43.10 1.05
CA ALA A 637 12.18 -42.52 2.16
C ALA A 637 13.11 -42.02 3.27
N GLN A 638 14.17 -42.77 3.57
CA GLN A 638 15.18 -42.38 4.55
C GLN A 638 15.97 -41.14 4.10
N GLN A 639 16.40 -41.08 2.83
CA GLN A 639 17.06 -39.89 2.27
C GLN A 639 16.16 -38.64 2.31
N LYS A 640 14.87 -38.79 2.01
CA LYS A 640 13.91 -37.68 2.13
C LYS A 640 13.81 -37.17 3.56
N GLU A 641 13.86 -38.04 4.54
CA GLU A 641 13.79 -37.67 5.95
C GLU A 641 15.07 -36.98 6.43
N GLU A 642 16.24 -37.41 5.96
CA GLU A 642 17.52 -36.74 6.21
C GLU A 642 17.56 -35.32 5.62
N ILE A 643 17.06 -35.14 4.39
CA ILE A 643 16.96 -33.82 3.75
C ILE A 643 16.05 -32.89 4.56
N LYS A 644 14.90 -33.38 5.03
CA LYS A 644 13.99 -32.60 5.87
C LYS A 644 14.65 -32.24 7.20
N LEU A 645 15.31 -33.19 7.86
CA LEU A 645 16.03 -32.94 9.11
C LEU A 645 17.10 -31.85 8.94
N ALA A 646 17.88 -31.92 7.86
CA ALA A 646 18.89 -30.90 7.55
C ALA A 646 18.27 -29.52 7.32
N ALA A 647 17.14 -29.45 6.60
CA ALA A 647 16.42 -28.19 6.38
C ALA A 647 15.91 -27.57 7.68
N VAL A 648 15.34 -28.39 8.59
CA VAL A 648 14.83 -27.92 9.88
C VAL A 648 15.96 -27.48 10.82
N LYS A 649 17.11 -28.20 10.83
CA LYS A 649 18.30 -27.76 11.57
C LYS A 649 18.82 -26.40 11.09
N ASN A 650 18.84 -26.18 9.78
CA ASN A 650 19.27 -24.91 9.21
C ASN A 650 18.35 -23.74 9.62
N ASP A 651 17.03 -23.96 9.69
CA ASP A 651 16.08 -22.96 10.19
C ASP A 651 16.30 -22.63 11.67
N CYS A 652 16.56 -23.65 12.49
CA CYS A 652 16.90 -23.47 13.91
C CYS A 652 18.22 -22.70 14.09
N ASN A 653 19.24 -22.97 13.28
CA ASN A 653 20.51 -22.22 13.29
C ASN A 653 20.32 -20.73 12.95
N LYS A 654 19.44 -20.40 12.01
CA LYS A 654 19.11 -18.99 11.72
C LYS A 654 18.41 -18.32 12.90
N SER A 655 17.54 -19.06 13.59
CA SER A 655 16.88 -18.55 14.80
C SER A 655 17.88 -18.31 15.92
N LEU A 656 18.89 -19.19 16.07
CA LEU A 656 20.01 -19.03 17.00
C LEU A 656 20.83 -17.76 16.72
N GLN A 657 21.14 -17.49 15.45
CA GLN A 657 21.91 -16.28 15.07
C GLN A 657 21.15 -14.98 15.40
N ARG A 658 19.82 -14.96 15.29
CA ARG A 658 19.01 -13.79 15.66
C ARG A 658 19.04 -13.48 17.16
N ILE A 659 19.48 -14.42 18.01
CA ILE A 659 19.60 -14.17 19.44
C ILE A 659 20.64 -13.07 19.73
N GLU A 660 21.65 -12.91 18.87
CA GLU A 660 22.66 -11.84 18.96
C GLU A 660 22.04 -10.43 18.95
N GLU A 661 20.85 -10.25 18.39
CA GLU A 661 20.14 -8.95 18.38
C GLU A 661 19.74 -8.49 19.79
N TYR A 662 19.59 -9.42 20.74
CA TYR A 662 19.30 -9.13 22.14
C TYR A 662 20.58 -8.93 22.97
N GLU A 663 21.76 -8.97 22.33
CA GLU A 663 23.04 -8.73 22.99
C GLU A 663 23.16 -7.26 23.37
N THR A 664 23.39 -7.03 24.65
CA THR A 664 23.73 -5.74 25.25
C THR A 664 24.98 -5.92 26.09
N SER A 665 25.63 -4.82 26.46
CA SER A 665 26.80 -4.88 27.34
C SER A 665 26.52 -5.58 28.68
N GLY A 666 25.25 -5.65 29.12
CA GLY A 666 24.86 -6.26 30.39
C GLY A 666 24.54 -7.76 30.34
N ASN A 667 24.30 -8.35 29.16
CA ASN A 667 23.85 -9.75 29.04
C ASN A 667 24.63 -10.57 27.98
N LYS A 668 25.70 -10.01 27.42
CA LYS A 668 26.54 -10.64 26.39
C LYS A 668 26.98 -12.06 26.74
N ASP A 669 27.50 -12.27 27.95
CA ASP A 669 28.00 -13.59 28.36
C ASP A 669 26.86 -14.62 28.46
N LYS A 670 25.67 -14.19 28.89
CA LYS A 670 24.47 -15.04 29.01
C LYS A 670 23.95 -15.44 27.63
N ILE A 671 23.87 -14.50 26.69
CA ILE A 671 23.50 -14.73 25.29
C ILE A 671 24.48 -15.72 24.65
N THR A 672 25.78 -15.45 24.79
CA THR A 672 26.85 -16.29 24.22
C THR A 672 26.78 -17.72 24.78
N SER A 673 26.60 -17.87 26.10
CA SER A 673 26.46 -19.17 26.74
C SER A 673 25.20 -19.92 26.28
N LEU A 674 24.06 -19.24 26.14
CA LEU A 674 22.82 -19.83 25.64
C LEU A 674 22.97 -20.31 24.20
N MET A 675 23.56 -19.48 23.33
CA MET A 675 23.81 -19.85 21.93
C MET A 675 24.70 -21.09 21.83
N GLN A 676 25.80 -21.14 22.57
CA GLN A 676 26.70 -22.28 22.59
C GLN A 676 25.99 -23.56 23.08
N GLN A 677 25.19 -23.46 24.13
CA GLN A 677 24.42 -24.59 24.67
C GLN A 677 23.40 -25.11 23.64
N MET A 678 22.67 -24.23 22.97
CA MET A 678 21.64 -24.61 22.00
C MET A 678 22.24 -25.15 20.70
N GLU A 679 23.38 -24.61 20.26
CA GLU A 679 24.14 -25.14 19.12
C GLU A 679 24.61 -26.57 19.39
N GLU A 680 25.12 -26.86 20.59
CA GLU A 680 25.51 -28.21 20.99
C GLU A 680 24.33 -29.19 20.97
N LYS A 681 23.17 -28.78 21.49
CA LYS A 681 21.94 -29.59 21.48
C LYS A 681 21.40 -29.82 20.07
N LEU A 682 21.44 -28.80 19.23
CA LEU A 682 21.00 -28.88 17.84
C LEU A 682 21.90 -29.81 17.00
N ASN A 683 23.20 -29.79 17.26
CA ASN A 683 24.15 -30.71 16.63
C ASN A 683 23.87 -32.17 17.01
N LYS A 684 23.47 -32.42 18.27
CA LYS A 684 23.09 -33.77 18.78
C LYS A 684 21.70 -34.26 18.33
N ALA A 685 20.81 -33.38 17.88
CA ALA A 685 19.47 -33.75 17.42
C ALA A 685 19.52 -34.65 16.16
N ASN A 686 18.85 -35.80 16.18
CA ASN A 686 18.86 -36.78 15.08
C ASN A 686 17.46 -37.04 14.47
N SER A 687 16.48 -36.22 14.85
CA SER A 687 15.10 -36.30 14.38
C SER A 687 14.46 -34.92 14.33
N ILE A 688 13.44 -34.74 13.50
CA ILE A 688 12.73 -33.45 13.39
C ILE A 688 12.12 -33.05 14.74
N ALA A 689 11.57 -34.01 15.48
CA ALA A 689 10.99 -33.78 16.81
C ALA A 689 12.04 -33.27 17.82
N SER A 690 13.26 -33.82 17.81
CA SER A 690 14.33 -33.34 18.69
C SER A 690 14.82 -31.93 18.33
N VAL A 691 14.81 -31.55 17.05
CA VAL A 691 15.11 -30.15 16.64
C VAL A 691 14.03 -29.19 17.14
N PHE A 692 12.75 -29.55 17.06
CA PHE A 692 11.68 -28.72 17.61
C PHE A 692 11.78 -28.58 19.13
N ALA A 693 12.14 -29.65 19.85
CA ALA A 693 12.38 -29.56 21.29
C ALA A 693 13.52 -28.57 21.65
N VAL A 694 14.59 -28.52 20.84
CA VAL A 694 15.67 -27.52 21.01
C VAL A 694 15.15 -26.11 20.76
N LYS A 695 14.31 -25.91 19.74
CA LYS A 695 13.70 -24.60 19.44
C LYS A 695 12.79 -24.12 20.57
N ASP A 696 11.96 -25.01 21.11
CA ASP A 696 11.05 -24.68 22.21
C ASP A 696 11.83 -24.34 23.50
N GLU A 697 12.91 -25.09 23.79
CA GLU A 697 13.80 -24.79 24.90
C GLU A 697 14.52 -23.46 24.73
N MET A 698 15.02 -23.19 23.53
CA MET A 698 15.65 -21.91 23.18
C MET A 698 14.70 -20.73 23.42
N GLU A 699 13.44 -20.79 22.95
CA GLU A 699 12.45 -19.72 23.20
C GLU A 699 12.12 -19.56 24.69
N LYS A 700 12.05 -20.67 25.43
CA LYS A 700 11.82 -20.63 26.88
C LYS A 700 12.95 -19.91 27.62
N GLU A 701 14.21 -20.21 27.29
CA GLU A 701 15.38 -19.58 27.90
C GLU A 701 15.59 -18.13 27.42
N LEU A 702 15.16 -17.82 26.19
CA LEU A 702 15.25 -16.48 25.60
C LEU A 702 14.19 -15.51 26.14
N SER A 703 13.02 -16.01 26.54
CA SER A 703 11.91 -15.22 27.10
C SER A 703 12.32 -14.23 28.22
N PRO A 704 13.03 -14.65 29.29
CA PRO A 704 13.48 -13.71 30.32
C PRO A 704 14.51 -12.69 29.81
N ILE A 705 15.33 -13.04 28.83
CA ILE A 705 16.32 -12.14 28.22
C ILE A 705 15.60 -11.07 27.36
N LYS A 706 14.60 -11.48 26.57
CA LYS A 706 13.74 -10.58 25.78
C LYS A 706 13.04 -9.55 26.70
N SER A 707 12.48 -10.02 27.82
CA SER A 707 11.82 -9.16 28.79
C SER A 707 12.80 -8.17 29.44
N GLU A 708 13.98 -8.62 29.86
CA GLU A 708 15.04 -7.75 30.40
C GLU A 708 15.50 -6.69 29.38
N PHE A 709 15.73 -7.11 28.12
CA PHE A 709 16.07 -6.21 27.03
C PHE A 709 15.00 -5.13 26.84
N LYS A 710 13.72 -5.52 26.79
CA LYS A 710 12.60 -4.59 26.62
C LYS A 710 12.48 -3.61 27.78
N ILE A 711 12.67 -4.08 29.02
CA ILE A 711 12.69 -3.22 30.20
C ILE A 711 13.80 -2.18 30.09
N ASN A 712 15.00 -2.56 29.65
CA ASN A 712 16.13 -1.62 29.51
C ASN A 712 15.90 -0.58 28.42
N GLU A 713 15.32 -0.97 27.28
CA GLU A 713 14.91 -0.05 26.22
C GLU A 713 13.90 0.98 26.75
N LEU A 714 12.87 0.53 27.46
CA LEU A 714 11.84 1.40 28.05
C LEU A 714 12.41 2.31 29.15
N LYS A 715 13.41 1.85 29.92
CA LYS A 715 14.15 2.71 30.86
C LYS A 715 14.91 3.82 30.14
N ALA A 716 15.56 3.52 29.02
CA ALA A 716 16.24 4.53 28.21
C ALA A 716 15.27 5.58 27.65
N ILE A 717 14.11 5.14 27.13
CA ILE A 717 13.05 6.03 26.66
C ILE A 717 12.54 6.91 27.81
N SER A 718 12.26 6.32 28.98
CA SER A 718 11.80 7.06 30.16
C SER A 718 12.79 8.15 30.58
N ASN A 719 14.08 7.82 30.64
CA ASN A 719 15.13 8.79 30.98
C ASN A 719 15.21 9.93 29.98
N ARG A 720 15.06 9.65 28.67
CA ARG A 720 15.02 10.68 27.63
C ARG A 720 13.82 11.62 27.81
N VAL A 721 12.61 11.09 27.96
CA VAL A 721 11.40 11.90 28.16
C VAL A 721 11.50 12.73 29.44
N LEU A 722 12.04 12.15 30.52
CA LEU A 722 12.26 12.85 31.78
C LEU A 722 13.25 14.02 31.61
N ALA A 723 14.34 13.81 30.89
CA ALA A 723 15.32 14.86 30.59
C ALA A 723 14.73 15.99 29.72
N GLU A 724 13.86 15.66 28.76
CA GLU A 724 13.15 16.66 27.94
C GLU A 724 12.20 17.50 28.80
N ILE A 725 11.42 16.87 29.70
CA ILE A 725 10.54 17.57 30.64
C ILE A 725 11.36 18.55 31.48
N ASP A 726 12.48 18.08 32.04
CA ASP A 726 13.38 18.90 32.84
C ASP A 726 13.92 20.09 32.04
N GLN A 727 14.48 19.85 30.86
CA GLN A 727 15.11 20.88 30.06
C GLN A 727 14.12 21.96 29.58
N GLN A 728 12.91 21.58 29.19
CA GLN A 728 11.97 22.50 28.55
C GLN A 728 11.09 23.27 29.56
N HIS A 729 10.74 22.64 30.68
CA HIS A 729 9.72 23.17 31.59
C HIS A 729 10.25 23.61 32.96
N ARG A 730 11.55 23.51 33.20
CA ARG A 730 12.21 24.06 34.38
C ARG A 730 12.10 25.59 34.46
N ILE A 731 11.94 26.08 35.68
CA ILE A 731 11.90 27.51 36.01
C ILE A 731 13.20 27.92 36.69
N GLY A 732 13.78 29.01 36.20
CA GLY A 732 15.06 29.54 36.68
C GLY A 732 16.28 28.91 36.02
N LYS A 733 17.40 29.66 36.06
CA LYS A 733 18.64 29.29 35.36
C LYS A 733 19.49 28.27 36.09
N ASP A 734 19.42 28.26 37.41
CA ASP A 734 20.14 27.31 38.25
C ASP A 734 19.27 26.07 38.49
N LYS A 735 19.82 24.89 38.18
CA LYS A 735 19.15 23.59 38.38
C LYS A 735 18.71 23.38 39.84
N ASN A 736 19.32 24.05 40.81
CA ASN A 736 18.97 23.86 42.22
C ASN A 736 17.77 24.70 42.68
N VAL A 737 17.27 25.64 41.86
CA VAL A 737 16.23 26.59 42.27
C VAL A 737 14.83 26.02 42.09
N ASP A 738 14.59 25.20 41.05
CA ASP A 738 13.29 24.56 40.82
C ASP A 738 13.10 23.29 41.66
N VAL A 739 12.78 23.47 42.95
CA VAL A 739 12.64 22.37 43.92
C VAL A 739 11.59 21.36 43.49
N VAL A 740 10.46 21.81 42.91
CA VAL A 740 9.39 20.92 42.45
C VAL A 740 9.85 20.08 41.25
N MET A 741 10.51 20.67 40.26
CA MET A 741 11.07 19.91 39.13
C MET A 741 12.16 18.94 39.59
N ASN A 742 13.03 19.35 40.51
CA ASN A 742 14.09 18.48 41.04
C ASN A 742 13.52 17.27 41.78
N ASN A 743 12.48 17.47 42.58
CA ASN A 743 11.80 16.37 43.27
C ASN A 743 11.13 15.42 42.27
N PHE A 744 10.48 15.96 41.24
CA PHE A 744 9.88 15.16 40.16
C PHE A 744 10.93 14.33 39.42
N VAL A 745 12.03 14.94 38.98
CA VAL A 745 13.13 14.24 38.29
C VAL A 745 13.70 13.14 39.18
N LYS A 746 14.02 13.46 40.44
CA LYS A 746 14.57 12.49 41.39
C LYS A 746 13.61 11.32 41.67
N GLU A 747 12.31 11.59 41.80
CA GLU A 747 11.29 10.57 42.00
C GLU A 747 11.24 9.61 40.81
N TYR A 748 11.16 10.14 39.59
CA TYR A 748 11.02 9.32 38.39
C TYR A 748 12.32 8.62 37.99
N GLU A 749 13.49 9.22 38.18
CA GLU A 749 14.77 8.50 38.10
C GLU A 749 14.80 7.30 39.05
N GLY A 750 14.29 7.48 40.28
CA GLY A 750 14.13 6.40 41.26
C GLY A 750 13.21 5.29 40.76
N LYS A 751 12.00 5.65 40.27
CA LYS A 751 11.03 4.70 39.72
C LYS A 751 11.57 3.94 38.50
N ILE A 752 12.20 4.65 37.55
CA ILE A 752 12.83 4.05 36.36
C ILE A 752 13.90 3.05 36.77
N LYS A 753 14.75 3.40 37.74
CA LYS A 753 15.81 2.50 38.23
C LYS A 753 15.24 1.27 38.93
N GLN A 754 14.16 1.43 39.70
CA GLN A 754 13.55 0.37 40.51
C GLN A 754 12.60 -0.56 39.74
N ALA A 755 12.12 -0.17 38.56
CA ALA A 755 11.20 -0.99 37.75
C ALA A 755 11.82 -2.35 37.39
N LYS A 756 11.08 -3.43 37.66
CA LYS A 756 11.49 -4.83 37.44
C LYS A 756 10.65 -5.56 36.42
N SER A 757 9.51 -4.99 36.01
CA SER A 757 8.63 -5.54 35.00
C SER A 757 8.39 -4.56 33.86
N GLU A 758 7.98 -5.12 32.72
CA GLU A 758 7.59 -4.33 31.55
C GLU A 758 6.38 -3.44 31.85
N ASP A 759 5.36 -3.96 32.52
CA ASP A 759 4.16 -3.19 32.87
C ASP A 759 4.46 -1.98 33.75
N GLU A 760 5.35 -2.13 34.75
CA GLU A 760 5.77 -1.03 35.62
C GLU A 760 6.43 0.09 34.81
N ILE A 761 7.38 -0.25 33.92
CA ILE A 761 8.09 0.76 33.13
C ILE A 761 7.19 1.38 32.05
N VAL A 762 6.26 0.63 31.46
CA VAL A 762 5.24 1.17 30.54
C VAL A 762 4.36 2.20 31.25
N GLN A 763 3.92 1.93 32.49
CA GLN A 763 3.15 2.91 33.28
C GLN A 763 3.96 4.17 33.60
N ILE A 764 5.27 4.02 33.88
CA ILE A 764 6.18 5.15 34.07
C ILE A 764 6.28 5.99 32.80
N VAL A 765 6.56 5.35 31.64
CA VAL A 765 6.62 6.01 30.33
C VAL A 765 5.32 6.79 30.04
N GLN A 766 4.17 6.14 30.25
CA GLN A 766 2.87 6.76 30.02
C GLN A 766 2.66 7.99 30.91
N THR A 767 2.98 7.88 32.20
CA THR A 767 2.84 8.99 33.16
C THR A 767 3.75 10.17 32.79
N LEU A 768 4.98 9.90 32.34
CA LEU A 768 5.90 10.93 31.87
C LEU A 768 5.36 11.61 30.60
N HIS A 769 4.82 10.86 29.64
CA HIS A 769 4.21 11.43 28.45
C HIS A 769 2.97 12.28 28.75
N ASP A 770 2.11 11.81 29.65
CA ASP A 770 0.92 12.57 30.08
C ASP A 770 1.33 13.87 30.79
N THR A 771 2.35 13.79 31.65
CA THR A 771 2.93 14.97 32.31
C THR A 771 3.50 15.96 31.28
N ARG A 772 4.29 15.47 30.31
CA ARG A 772 4.83 16.29 29.23
C ARG A 772 3.70 16.95 28.42
N LYS A 773 2.64 16.21 28.10
CA LYS A 773 1.50 16.74 27.35
C LYS A 773 0.81 17.88 28.09
N ILE A 774 0.57 17.72 29.40
CA ILE A 774 0.01 18.78 30.25
C ILE A 774 0.94 20.00 30.25
N LEU A 775 2.25 19.79 30.39
CA LEU A 775 3.24 20.87 30.40
C LEU A 775 3.35 21.59 29.05
N GLU A 776 3.25 20.89 27.93
CA GLU A 776 3.25 21.47 26.58
C GLU A 776 1.97 22.29 26.31
N GLN A 777 0.81 21.81 26.75
CA GLN A 777 -0.44 22.59 26.69
C GLN A 777 -0.33 23.90 27.51
N ASN A 778 0.41 23.82 28.61
CA ASN A 778 0.63 24.91 29.55
C ASN A 778 1.80 25.83 29.16
N LYS A 779 2.61 25.45 28.16
CA LYS A 779 3.85 26.12 27.77
C LYS A 779 3.69 27.61 27.46
N PRO A 780 2.66 28.09 26.73
CA PRO A 780 2.53 29.52 26.44
C PRO A 780 2.45 30.39 27.70
N VAL A 781 1.73 29.92 28.73
CA VAL A 781 1.60 30.63 30.01
C VAL A 781 2.92 30.65 30.76
N VAL A 782 3.61 29.50 30.80
CA VAL A 782 4.90 29.35 31.48
C VAL A 782 5.98 30.23 30.83
N GLU A 783 6.06 30.26 29.50
CA GLU A 783 6.99 31.12 28.76
C GLU A 783 6.69 32.61 28.96
N GLN A 784 5.41 32.99 29.11
CA GLN A 784 5.06 34.37 29.45
C GLN A 784 5.57 34.75 30.85
N VAL A 785 5.52 33.84 31.83
CA VAL A 785 6.12 34.08 33.16
C VAL A 785 7.63 34.20 33.09
N LYS A 786 8.31 33.31 32.35
CA LYS A 786 9.77 33.39 32.12
C LYS A 786 10.15 34.72 31.48
N THR A 787 9.40 35.16 30.46
CA THR A 787 9.58 36.45 29.78
C THR A 787 9.47 37.61 30.78
N ILE A 788 8.46 37.59 31.67
CA ILE A 788 8.30 38.62 32.71
C ILE A 788 9.51 38.64 33.66
N ILE A 789 9.97 37.46 34.12
CA ILE A 789 11.15 37.35 35.01
C ILE A 789 12.40 37.92 34.33
N GLU A 790 12.59 37.66 33.04
CA GLU A 790 13.76 38.15 32.29
C GLU A 790 13.71 39.63 31.92
N GLU A 791 12.52 40.16 31.61
CA GLU A 791 12.36 41.55 31.18
C GLU A 791 12.35 42.55 32.33
N LEU A 792 11.82 42.18 33.50
CA LEU A 792 11.70 43.09 34.64
C LEU A 792 13.06 43.71 35.05
N PRO A 793 14.16 42.95 35.19
CA PRO A 793 15.48 43.53 35.47
C PRO A 793 16.00 44.41 34.34
N LYS A 794 15.68 44.11 33.08
CA LYS A 794 16.13 44.89 31.90
C LYS A 794 15.45 46.26 31.80
N LYS A 795 14.23 46.38 32.32
CA LYS A 795 13.46 47.64 32.36
C LYS A 795 13.88 48.55 33.52
N GLN A 796 14.88 48.16 34.31
CA GLN A 796 15.37 48.94 35.43
C GLN A 796 16.19 50.16 34.96
N THR A 797 15.60 51.35 35.10
CA THR A 797 16.23 52.67 34.97
C THR A 797 16.64 53.22 36.34
N LEU A 798 17.41 54.32 36.36
CA LEU A 798 17.79 55.06 37.59
C LEU A 798 16.58 55.48 38.45
N PHE A 799 15.37 55.54 37.90
CA PHE A 799 14.15 55.93 38.62
C PHE A 799 13.24 54.74 38.99
N THR A 800 13.58 53.53 38.55
CA THR A 800 12.77 52.32 38.79
C THR A 800 13.55 51.27 39.58
N PHE A 801 13.86 51.56 40.85
CA PHE A 801 14.43 50.55 41.76
C PHE A 801 13.42 49.41 42.03
N GLY A 802 13.86 48.22 42.47
CA GLY A 802 12.94 47.16 42.94
C GLY A 802 12.45 46.14 41.88
N LEU A 803 12.77 46.32 40.60
CA LEU A 803 12.29 45.41 39.54
C LEU A 803 13.02 44.06 39.54
N LYS A 804 14.32 44.05 39.88
CA LYS A 804 15.10 42.83 40.06
C LYS A 804 14.57 41.99 41.23
N GLU A 805 14.25 42.65 42.34
CA GLU A 805 13.65 42.02 43.51
C GLU A 805 12.27 41.44 43.19
N LYS A 806 11.46 42.17 42.39
CA LYS A 806 10.17 41.67 41.93
C LYS A 806 10.31 40.45 41.01
N ALA A 807 11.26 40.47 40.06
CA ALA A 807 11.54 39.33 39.19
C ALA A 807 11.94 38.10 40.00
N SER A 808 12.82 38.28 40.99
CA SER A 808 13.25 37.22 41.90
C SER A 808 12.10 36.70 42.76
N ALA A 809 11.19 37.56 43.23
CA ALA A 809 10.00 37.13 43.96
C ALA A 809 9.03 36.31 43.09
N ILE A 810 8.84 36.67 41.82
CA ILE A 810 8.01 35.92 40.86
C ILE A 810 8.67 34.56 40.58
N GLU A 811 9.97 34.53 40.31
CA GLU A 811 10.73 33.29 40.09
C GLU A 811 10.65 32.36 41.30
N HIS A 812 10.90 32.89 42.50
CA HIS A 812 10.84 32.14 43.76
C HIS A 812 9.44 31.60 44.06
N ALA A 813 8.38 32.34 43.75
CA ALA A 813 7.01 31.83 43.88
C ALA A 813 6.73 30.72 42.84
N MET A 814 7.19 30.91 41.60
CA MET A 814 6.88 30.00 40.48
C MET A 814 7.55 28.63 40.62
N VAL A 815 8.76 28.56 41.17
CA VAL A 815 9.46 27.27 41.41
C VAL A 815 8.76 26.35 42.39
N ASN A 816 7.87 26.90 43.22
CA ASN A 816 7.08 26.13 44.19
C ASN A 816 5.75 25.65 43.61
N VAL A 817 5.32 26.15 42.44
CA VAL A 817 4.03 25.76 41.84
C VAL A 817 4.11 24.30 41.33
N PRO A 818 3.15 23.43 41.69
CA PRO A 818 3.05 22.07 41.17
C PRO A 818 3.10 22.05 39.64
N LEU A 819 3.83 21.09 39.05
CA LEU A 819 4.08 21.03 37.60
C LEU A 819 2.78 21.11 36.77
N THR A 820 1.75 20.39 37.18
CA THR A 820 0.45 20.33 36.50
C THR A 820 -0.34 21.64 36.56
N GLU A 821 -0.01 22.53 37.51
CA GLU A 821 -0.72 23.81 37.70
C GLU A 821 0.01 25.01 37.07
N ARG A 822 1.24 24.83 36.58
CA ARG A 822 2.07 25.92 36.05
C ARG A 822 1.46 26.66 34.87
N GLY A 823 0.55 26.06 34.10
CA GLY A 823 -0.20 26.75 33.04
C GLY A 823 -1.49 27.42 33.48
N ASP A 824 -1.92 27.18 34.72
CA ASP A 824 -3.20 27.64 35.26
C ASP A 824 -3.03 28.59 36.43
N ILE A 825 -1.91 29.31 36.51
CA ILE A 825 -1.56 30.24 37.60
C ILE A 825 -2.71 31.23 37.92
N LEU A 826 -3.47 31.65 36.91
CA LEU A 826 -4.60 32.58 37.09
C LEU A 826 -5.82 31.95 37.76
N THR A 827 -6.05 30.66 37.52
CA THR A 827 -7.26 29.93 37.94
C THR A 827 -7.01 28.93 39.06
N SER A 828 -5.76 28.53 39.27
CA SER A 828 -5.38 27.62 40.34
C SER A 828 -5.65 28.25 41.70
N GLN A 829 -6.21 27.42 42.58
CA GLN A 829 -6.51 27.76 43.97
C GLN A 829 -5.38 27.36 44.91
N SER A 830 -4.28 26.80 44.40
CA SER A 830 -3.14 26.46 45.25
C SER A 830 -2.52 27.71 45.88
N PRO A 831 -2.08 27.63 47.15
CA PRO A 831 -1.35 28.70 47.80
C PRO A 831 -0.15 29.18 46.97
N GLU A 832 0.56 28.27 46.32
CA GLU A 832 1.76 28.55 45.53
C GLU A 832 1.43 29.37 44.27
N ALA A 833 0.37 29.01 43.54
CA ALA A 833 -0.09 29.80 42.40
C ALA A 833 -0.60 31.19 42.84
N LEU A 834 -1.23 31.29 44.01
CA LEU A 834 -1.62 32.57 44.59
C LEU A 834 -0.40 33.44 44.92
N GLU A 835 0.69 32.88 45.43
CA GLU A 835 1.92 33.63 45.69
C GLU A 835 2.55 34.18 44.39
N VAL A 836 2.49 33.44 43.27
CA VAL A 836 2.91 33.97 41.96
C VAL A 836 2.05 35.18 41.56
N ARG A 837 0.72 35.07 41.70
CA ARG A 837 -0.20 36.18 41.42
C ARG A 837 0.08 37.38 42.31
N LYS A 838 0.31 37.17 43.61
CA LYS A 838 0.69 38.24 44.56
C LYS A 838 2.00 38.91 44.18
N ALA A 839 3.04 38.14 43.86
CA ALA A 839 4.34 38.66 43.46
C ALA A 839 4.24 39.51 42.18
N MET A 840 3.45 39.08 41.19
CA MET A 840 3.17 39.86 39.99
C MET A 840 2.36 41.13 40.29
N ALA A 841 1.43 41.07 41.24
CA ALA A 841 0.52 42.16 41.59
C ALA A 841 1.12 43.23 42.51
N THR A 842 2.23 42.93 43.19
CA THR A 842 2.92 43.87 44.09
C THR A 842 3.17 45.22 43.43
N GLN A 843 2.58 46.28 44.01
CA GLN A 843 2.82 47.66 43.64
C GLN A 843 3.94 48.25 44.50
N ARG A 844 4.74 49.10 43.86
CA ARG A 844 5.84 49.79 44.53
C ARG A 844 5.38 51.20 44.93
N THR A 845 5.41 51.48 46.23
CA THR A 845 5.34 52.84 46.77
C THR A 845 6.71 53.24 47.32
N ILE A 846 7.01 54.53 47.41
CA ILE A 846 8.34 55.07 47.77
C ILE A 846 8.89 54.47 49.08
N PHE A 847 8.03 53.98 49.98
CA PHE A 847 8.42 53.39 51.27
C PHE A 847 7.90 51.96 51.55
N SER A 848 7.15 51.34 50.63
CA SER A 848 6.65 49.97 50.86
C SER A 848 6.25 49.23 49.58
N ASN A 849 6.44 47.91 49.59
CA ASN A 849 5.85 47.00 48.62
C ASN A 849 4.52 46.50 49.21
N LYS A 850 3.40 46.81 48.55
CA LYS A 850 2.08 46.36 49.00
C LYS A 850 1.37 45.61 47.89
N THR A 851 0.79 44.48 48.24
CA THR A 851 -0.15 43.75 47.41
C THR A 851 -1.53 43.94 48.00
N HIS A 852 -2.43 44.53 47.24
CA HIS A 852 -3.81 44.71 47.67
C HIS A 852 -4.58 43.42 47.47
N LEU A 853 -5.13 42.87 48.55
CA LEU A 853 -5.95 41.67 48.52
C LEU A 853 -7.40 42.03 48.80
N ASN A 854 -8.32 41.36 48.11
CA ASN A 854 -9.75 41.37 48.38
C ASN A 854 -10.18 39.92 48.62
N HIS A 855 -10.62 39.60 49.84
CA HIS A 855 -11.00 38.22 50.23
C HIS A 855 -9.92 37.16 49.88
N ASN A 856 -8.65 37.44 50.21
CA ASN A 856 -7.47 36.60 49.91
C ASN A 856 -7.11 36.45 48.42
N GLU A 857 -7.84 37.09 47.51
CA GLU A 857 -7.47 37.18 46.09
C GLU A 857 -6.83 38.53 45.76
N VAL A 858 -6.08 38.60 44.66
CA VAL A 858 -5.48 39.85 44.18
C VAL A 858 -6.60 40.84 43.79
N ASP A 859 -6.62 42.04 44.40
CA ASP A 859 -7.50 43.13 43.97
C ASP A 859 -7.02 43.66 42.61
N GLU A 860 -7.62 43.16 41.54
CA GLU A 860 -7.20 43.42 40.16
C GLU A 860 -7.19 44.91 39.81
N LYS A 861 -8.10 45.70 40.41
CA LYS A 861 -8.16 47.14 40.16
C LYS A 861 -6.90 47.83 40.67
N LYS A 862 -6.40 47.37 41.83
CA LYS A 862 -5.20 47.89 42.51
C LYS A 862 -3.94 47.06 42.25
N ALA A 863 -3.98 46.08 41.35
CA ALA A 863 -2.80 45.29 41.00
C ALA A 863 -1.81 46.10 40.16
N ALA A 864 -0.53 45.73 40.21
CA ALA A 864 0.50 46.29 39.34
C ALA A 864 0.25 45.94 37.86
N THR A 865 0.78 46.78 36.95
CA THR A 865 0.67 46.60 35.50
C THR A 865 1.20 45.25 35.02
N THR A 866 2.24 44.70 35.67
CA THR A 866 2.78 43.35 35.38
C THR A 866 1.68 42.28 35.44
N PHE A 867 0.88 42.26 36.51
CA PHE A 867 -0.21 41.30 36.69
C PHE A 867 -1.35 41.53 35.68
N LYS A 868 -1.73 42.80 35.46
CA LYS A 868 -2.79 43.15 34.51
C LYS A 868 -2.45 42.71 33.08
N ASN A 869 -1.22 42.97 32.64
CA ASN A 869 -0.74 42.57 31.32
C ASN A 869 -0.66 41.05 31.18
N PHE A 870 -0.11 40.36 32.18
CA PHE A 870 -0.07 38.90 32.21
C PHE A 870 -1.48 38.29 32.10
N LYS A 871 -2.43 38.78 32.89
CA LYS A 871 -3.82 38.32 32.86
C LYS A 871 -4.46 38.52 31.49
N ALA A 872 -4.26 39.68 30.87
CA ALA A 872 -4.79 39.99 29.54
C ALA A 872 -4.22 39.04 28.47
N GLN A 873 -2.90 38.85 28.45
CA GLN A 873 -2.21 37.98 27.50
C GLN A 873 -2.65 36.51 27.64
N VAL A 874 -2.69 35.98 28.87
CA VAL A 874 -3.14 34.59 29.09
C VAL A 874 -4.62 34.41 28.74
N SER A 875 -5.46 35.41 29.00
CA SER A 875 -6.88 35.36 28.60
C SER A 875 -7.03 35.31 27.08
N GLN A 876 -6.23 36.08 26.36
CA GLN A 876 -6.17 36.05 24.90
C GLN A 876 -5.71 34.67 24.39
N MET A 877 -4.61 34.12 24.93
CA MET A 877 -4.12 32.78 24.56
C MET A 877 -5.18 31.69 24.80
N LYS A 878 -5.93 31.76 25.91
CA LYS A 878 -7.03 30.81 26.19
C LYS A 878 -8.21 30.94 25.23
N GLN A 879 -8.49 32.15 24.71
CA GLN A 879 -9.53 32.36 23.70
C GLN A 879 -9.09 31.80 22.34
N GLU A 880 -7.84 32.05 21.94
CA GLU A 880 -7.26 31.54 20.69
C GLU A 880 -7.17 30.01 20.71
N GLY A 881 -6.75 29.39 21.83
CA GLY A 881 -6.68 27.93 21.98
C GLY A 881 -8.04 27.22 22.04
N LYS A 882 -9.09 27.88 22.55
CA LYS A 882 -10.46 27.32 22.51
C LYS A 882 -11.06 27.36 21.11
N ALA A 883 -10.72 28.38 20.32
CA ALA A 883 -11.15 28.46 18.92
C ALA A 883 -10.53 27.32 18.10
N SER A 884 -9.22 27.04 18.27
CA SER A 884 -8.56 25.95 17.55
C SER A 884 -9.04 24.55 17.95
N LEU A 885 -9.23 24.27 19.24
CA LEU A 885 -9.74 22.97 19.71
C LEU A 885 -11.21 22.71 19.32
N LYS A 886 -12.02 23.76 19.20
CA LYS A 886 -13.40 23.64 18.73
C LYS A 886 -13.44 23.30 17.24
N GLU A 887 -12.60 23.94 16.43
CA GLU A 887 -12.43 23.60 15.00
C GLU A 887 -11.93 22.16 14.81
N GLU A 888 -11.00 21.68 15.65
CA GLU A 888 -10.48 20.31 15.57
C GLU A 888 -11.53 19.25 15.96
N LYS A 889 -12.30 19.49 17.03
CA LYS A 889 -13.38 18.56 17.44
C LYS A 889 -14.58 18.55 16.49
N GLU A 890 -14.91 19.69 15.88
CA GLU A 890 -15.95 19.76 14.85
C GLU A 890 -15.50 19.05 13.56
N ALA A 891 -14.21 19.11 13.23
CA ALA A 891 -13.63 18.32 12.14
C ALA A 891 -13.59 16.80 12.45
N GLU A 892 -13.29 16.41 13.70
CA GLU A 892 -13.25 15.00 14.12
C GLU A 892 -14.65 14.39 14.20
N GLN A 893 -15.66 15.11 14.71
CA GLN A 893 -17.05 14.63 14.76
C GLN A 893 -17.73 14.55 13.39
N GLN A 894 -17.29 15.33 12.40
CA GLN A 894 -17.75 15.21 11.02
C GLN A 894 -17.07 14.05 10.26
N SER A 895 -16.04 13.42 10.85
CA SER A 895 -15.28 12.32 10.23
C SER A 895 -15.68 10.90 10.70
N ILE A 896 -16.62 10.77 11.65
CA ILE A 896 -17.11 9.48 12.15
C ILE A 896 -18.50 9.18 11.54
N PRO A 897 -18.68 8.09 10.76
CA PRO A 897 -19.97 7.73 10.20
C PRO A 897 -20.96 7.37 11.32
N LYS A 898 -22.16 7.97 11.31
CA LYS A 898 -23.28 7.54 12.16
C LYS A 898 -23.72 6.13 11.73
N MET A 899 -23.22 5.09 12.39
CA MET A 899 -23.81 3.76 12.32
C MET A 899 -25.05 3.70 13.23
N ILE A 900 -26.21 3.58 12.58
CA ILE A 900 -27.42 2.82 12.93
C ILE A 900 -27.85 2.83 14.41
N SER A 901 -28.96 3.51 14.68
CA SER A 901 -29.80 3.35 15.87
C SER A 901 -30.53 2.00 15.84
N PRO A 902 -30.74 1.31 16.99
CA PRO A 902 -31.30 -0.03 16.98
C PRO A 902 -32.81 0.01 16.75
N HIS A 903 -33.25 -0.50 15.59
CA HIS A 903 -34.59 -1.04 15.37
C HIS A 903 -34.50 -2.40 14.72
#